data_AF-A0A6P0REB8-F1
#
_entry.id   AF-A0A6P0REB8-F1
#
_cell.length_a   1.000
_cell.length_b   1.000
_cell.length_c   1.000
_cell.angle_alpha   90.00
_cell.angle_beta   90.00
_cell.angle_gamma   90.00
#
_symmetry.space_group_name_H-M   'P 1'
#
loop_
_entity.id
_entity.type
_entity.pdbx_description
1 polymer ?
#
loop_
_entity_poly.entity_id
_entity_poly.type
_entity_poly.pdbx_seq_one_letter_code
_entity_poly.pdbx_strand_id
1 'polypeptide(L)'
;MIKHIPNFSQLLAIILVKLSVISSLTITEKARASENFSIAKSPQNLLFKYSEIAEKSQFNQPFVLAQSYKVGDYVEVLWEGNWYLGKILEINNNQYCITYPTYDNSWDECINSDRIRPLESKNSTEERLRRNQYVEVLWQNQWYLAKIFENKNNQYCITYVGYDRSWDECIDRVRIRIADPRKVDAERLRLEGYRRNTNTNIEPNNSDFSQTDNNYQINEYVEVLWNEQWYLAQIFEIENNQYCITYVGYDRSEDECVDSDRLREVDSRKAEAERLRLEADNLVSYAHEYQKGLETAKKSLRIYQEIGDISGQVQVLSSVGWAYYWLNDYVNAIDYYQQSLKLAEEIDDFYAATARLYDISQPYLYLGDYDKSLEYQKQYLDRGKKMNDSDIQGRALEGIGNIYYFQKNYKKAIKYYEKSAAMGRKAFYVGGVYTALGKHNEAIEFFEDIATKTNDIYTKSASLNQLGQNYLTLEKYDKAINYFQEQLAISQEIKEIYGESEAFKSLGIAYLAKGDLKQAEKNLRAAIKVKESIREKIGSNDSLKVSLFETHVDTYSKLQKVLIKQNKIKDALEISERGRARAFVELLFDRLSSEAITKANIQPPTFKQIQKIAAQQAATIVEYSIIEDQLYIWVVQPKGEIEFRQIEFKSVLENQTLTDLVIDARKALLVKPYQPQAQLKKLYELLIEPIADILPSNPEERVIFIPQRELFLIPFVALMDNQEKYLIEKHTILTAPAIQILELTHKQRVENKKASPQNDLIIGLPRNENQSDLVIGNPSMPKLNEKPLDPLVGAETEAKQIANFLETQAVIGNIATESLVKKQIENARVIHVATHGLLTDITGLGSPGALAFTPDQNNDGFLTYYEILELNLNAELVVLSACDTGRGKITGDGVIGLSRSFLAAGAPSIVVSLWKVPDDATQSLMVEFYRQLNVTGNKAEALRKAMLTTLKKFPEVKNWAAFTLTGEAN
;
A
#
# COMPACT_ATOMS: atom_id res chain seq x y z
N MET A 1 -28.53 11.86 45.86
CA MET A 1 -27.14 11.66 46.33
C MET A 1 -26.24 11.86 45.12
N ILE A 2 -25.82 13.07 44.71
CA ILE A 2 -24.86 14.04 45.29
C ILE A 2 -23.53 13.41 45.75
N LYS A 3 -22.44 13.96 45.18
CA LYS A 3 -20.97 13.87 45.47
C LYS A 3 -20.19 13.04 44.43
N HIS A 4 -19.16 13.53 43.71
CA HIS A 4 -18.38 14.77 43.76
C HIS A 4 -17.72 15.06 42.39
N ILE A 5 -17.75 16.34 42.00
CA ILE A 5 -16.91 17.00 40.98
C ILE A 5 -15.64 17.50 41.69
N PRO A 6 -14.46 17.42 41.05
CA PRO A 6 -13.70 18.66 40.81
C PRO A 6 -12.97 18.65 39.47
N ASN A 7 -13.28 19.61 38.59
CA ASN A 7 -12.22 20.37 37.93
C ASN A 7 -12.77 21.66 37.29
N PHE A 8 -12.34 22.75 37.90
CA PHE A 8 -12.73 24.14 37.67
C PHE A 8 -11.91 24.79 36.52
N SER A 9 -11.37 23.97 35.60
CA SER A 9 -10.48 24.40 34.51
C SER A 9 -11.19 24.54 33.15
N GLN A 10 -12.47 24.15 33.03
CA GLN A 10 -13.25 24.28 31.80
C GLN A 10 -14.24 25.46 31.75
N LEU A 11 -14.37 26.22 32.84
CA LEU A 11 -15.12 27.49 32.81
C LEU A 11 -14.23 28.72 32.54
N LEU A 12 -12.89 28.56 32.54
CA LEU A 12 -11.95 29.68 32.39
C LEU A 12 -11.49 29.95 30.94
N ALA A 13 -11.72 29.05 29.97
CA ALA A 13 -11.33 29.29 28.57
C ALA A 13 -12.43 29.97 27.73
N ILE A 14 -13.67 30.05 28.22
CA ILE A 14 -14.79 30.67 27.52
C ILE A 14 -15.03 32.13 27.98
N ILE A 15 -14.39 32.56 29.09
CA ILE A 15 -14.48 33.94 29.63
C ILE A 15 -13.22 34.78 29.34
N LEU A 16 -12.22 34.25 28.63
CA LEU A 16 -10.95 34.93 28.34
C LEU A 16 -10.78 35.51 26.91
N VAL A 17 -11.84 35.61 26.10
CA VAL A 17 -11.78 36.33 24.79
C VAL A 17 -12.76 37.50 24.71
N LYS A 18 -13.53 37.78 25.77
CA LYS A 18 -14.33 39.01 25.87
C LYS A 18 -13.91 39.79 27.11
N LEU A 19 -13.19 40.90 26.86
CA LEU A 19 -12.80 42.00 27.76
C LEU A 19 -11.37 41.94 28.34
N SER A 20 -10.39 42.25 27.50
CA SER A 20 -9.28 43.15 27.86
C SER A 20 -9.21 44.31 26.86
N VAL A 21 -10.20 45.19 26.98
CA VAL A 21 -10.05 46.59 26.58
C VAL A 21 -10.16 47.40 27.87
N ILE A 22 -9.29 48.42 27.98
CA ILE A 22 -9.31 49.61 28.83
C ILE A 22 -8.45 49.60 30.11
N SER A 23 -7.24 50.15 29.97
CA SER A 23 -6.74 51.38 30.63
C SER A 23 -5.45 51.81 29.88
N SER A 24 -5.11 53.05 29.55
CA SER A 24 -5.59 54.43 29.78
C SER A 24 -4.71 55.30 28.86
N LEU A 25 -5.17 56.32 28.13
CA LEU A 25 -5.48 57.65 28.66
C LEU A 25 -6.20 58.49 27.59
N THR A 26 -7.18 59.22 28.10
CA THR A 26 -7.96 60.34 27.55
C THR A 26 -7.10 61.47 26.96
N ILE A 27 -7.58 62.11 25.89
CA ILE A 27 -7.83 63.57 25.79
C ILE A 27 -9.01 63.79 24.84
N THR A 28 -9.96 64.58 25.34
CA THR A 28 -11.13 65.29 24.78
C THR A 28 -10.83 66.02 23.44
N GLU A 29 -11.76 66.36 22.54
CA GLU A 29 -13.09 66.95 22.69
C GLU A 29 -13.81 67.07 21.31
N LYS A 30 -15.13 67.35 21.36
CA LYS A 30 -16.09 67.57 20.27
C LYS A 30 -15.65 68.60 19.20
N ALA A 31 -16.04 68.40 17.93
CA ALA A 31 -16.94 69.31 17.20
C ALA A 31 -17.24 68.83 15.76
N ARG A 32 -18.44 69.21 15.32
CA ARG A 32 -19.08 69.01 14.02
C ARG A 32 -18.34 69.70 12.86
N ALA A 33 -18.65 69.15 11.67
CA ALA A 33 -18.92 69.85 10.41
C ALA A 33 -17.75 70.14 9.45
N SER A 34 -18.03 69.68 8.22
CA SER A 34 -17.86 70.36 6.93
C SER A 34 -16.45 70.55 6.33
N GLU A 35 -16.42 70.23 5.03
CA GLU A 35 -15.64 70.85 3.96
C GLU A 35 -14.25 70.32 3.63
N ASN A 36 -14.24 69.56 2.53
CA ASN A 36 -13.44 69.79 1.32
C ASN A 36 -11.98 70.23 1.49
N PHE A 37 -11.11 69.28 1.17
CA PHE A 37 -9.80 69.55 0.59
C PHE A 37 -9.93 70.28 -0.75
N SER A 38 -9.19 71.38 -0.91
CA SER A 38 -8.65 71.80 -2.20
C SER A 38 -7.16 72.08 -2.07
N ILE A 39 -6.41 71.41 -2.94
CA ILE A 39 -4.97 71.39 -3.13
C ILE A 39 -4.43 72.77 -3.53
N ALA A 40 -3.26 73.15 -3.02
CA ALA A 40 -2.24 73.87 -3.80
C ALA A 40 -0.89 73.85 -3.07
N LYS A 41 0.10 73.13 -3.60
CA LYS A 41 1.24 73.75 -4.29
C LYS A 41 2.34 72.73 -4.59
N SER A 42 2.82 72.88 -5.81
CA SER A 42 3.91 72.17 -6.46
C SER A 42 5.26 72.87 -6.11
N PRO A 43 6.41 72.39 -6.62
CA PRO A 43 7.60 72.16 -5.81
C PRO A 43 8.81 73.00 -6.28
N GLN A 44 9.81 73.17 -5.42
CA GLN A 44 11.22 73.12 -5.82
C GLN A 44 12.12 73.16 -4.58
N ASN A 45 13.16 72.32 -4.61
CA ASN A 45 14.28 72.19 -3.68
C ASN A 45 14.04 71.44 -2.37
N LEU A 46 14.24 70.11 -2.43
CA LEU A 46 15.27 69.45 -1.61
C LEU A 46 15.41 67.99 -2.04
N LEU A 47 16.26 67.74 -3.04
CA LEU A 47 16.95 66.46 -3.19
C LEU A 47 18.20 66.65 -4.04
N PHE A 48 19.26 67.11 -3.37
CA PHE A 48 20.58 66.58 -3.63
C PHE A 48 21.25 66.28 -2.29
N LYS A 49 20.85 65.15 -1.70
CA LYS A 49 21.75 64.18 -1.07
C LYS A 49 20.95 62.96 -0.63
N TYR A 50 21.40 61.79 -1.12
CA TYR A 50 20.92 60.43 -0.86
C TYR A 50 19.58 60.10 -1.53
N SER A 51 19.47 59.81 -2.83
CA SER A 51 20.26 58.91 -3.71
C SER A 51 20.41 57.46 -3.23
N GLU A 52 19.48 56.99 -2.40
CA GLU A 52 19.53 55.61 -1.85
C GLU A 52 18.16 54.93 -1.70
N ILE A 53 17.11 55.47 -2.32
CA ILE A 53 15.76 54.88 -2.30
C ILE A 53 15.23 54.89 -3.73
N ALA A 54 15.77 53.98 -4.55
CA ALA A 54 15.18 53.52 -5.80
C ALA A 54 14.30 52.28 -5.53
N GLU A 55 13.57 52.31 -4.41
CA GLU A 55 12.30 51.63 -4.27
C GLU A 55 11.23 52.51 -4.94
N LYS A 56 10.41 51.89 -5.81
CA LYS A 56 9.08 52.34 -6.31
C LYS A 56 9.01 53.10 -7.64
N SER A 57 9.16 52.37 -8.74
CA SER A 57 8.29 52.50 -9.93
C SER A 57 8.51 51.31 -10.88
N GLN A 58 7.47 50.48 -11.06
CA GLN A 58 6.72 50.29 -12.33
C GLN A 58 7.59 49.57 -13.40
N PHE A 59 7.33 48.34 -13.85
CA PHE A 59 6.09 47.74 -14.39
C PHE A 59 6.22 46.19 -14.38
N ASN A 60 5.23 45.46 -13.84
CA ASN A 60 5.07 44.03 -14.11
C ASN A 60 3.67 43.82 -14.70
N GLN A 61 3.55 43.74 -16.03
CA GLN A 61 2.60 42.92 -16.82
C GLN A 61 2.81 43.20 -18.33
N PRO A 62 2.75 42.18 -19.21
CA PRO A 62 2.93 42.33 -20.66
C PRO A 62 1.75 43.03 -21.35
N PHE A 63 2.05 43.73 -22.45
CA PHE A 63 1.05 44.38 -23.32
C PHE A 63 0.99 43.64 -24.67
N VAL A 64 -0.22 43.30 -25.14
CA VAL A 64 -0.47 42.80 -26.50
C VAL A 64 -1.22 43.86 -27.31
N LEU A 65 -0.71 44.18 -28.50
CA LEU A 65 -1.28 45.17 -29.41
C LEU A 65 -1.62 44.56 -30.79
N ALA A 66 -2.94 44.39 -31.01
CA ALA A 66 -3.72 44.66 -32.23
C ALA A 66 -3.95 43.63 -33.38
N GLN A 67 -5.21 43.66 -33.85
CA GLN A 67 -5.76 43.43 -35.21
C GLN A 67 -5.66 42.05 -35.90
N SER A 68 -6.61 41.18 -35.52
CA SER A 68 -7.08 39.96 -36.20
C SER A 68 -6.01 38.93 -36.60
N TYR A 69 -6.02 37.81 -35.88
CA TYR A 69 -5.16 36.65 -36.11
C TYR A 69 -6.00 35.38 -36.29
N LYS A 70 -5.40 34.35 -36.87
CA LYS A 70 -5.95 32.99 -36.90
C LYS A 70 -5.20 32.12 -35.90
N VAL A 71 -5.88 31.07 -35.46
CA VAL A 71 -5.28 30.00 -34.65
C VAL A 71 -4.07 29.44 -35.39
N GLY A 72 -2.93 29.38 -34.71
CA GLY A 72 -1.66 28.90 -35.24
C GLY A 72 -0.68 29.99 -35.67
N ASP A 73 -1.09 31.27 -35.70
CA ASP A 73 -0.19 32.38 -36.04
C ASP A 73 0.83 32.64 -34.91
N TYR A 74 2.06 32.98 -35.29
CA TYR A 74 3.11 33.42 -34.38
C TYR A 74 3.08 34.94 -34.20
N VAL A 75 3.20 35.41 -32.96
CA VAL A 75 3.16 36.82 -32.56
C VAL A 75 4.32 37.15 -31.64
N GLU A 76 4.81 38.39 -31.70
CA GLU A 76 5.83 38.87 -30.76
C GLU A 76 5.16 39.56 -29.57
N VAL A 77 5.49 39.13 -28.35
CA VAL A 77 4.94 39.61 -27.08
C VAL A 77 6.04 40.28 -26.28
N LEU A 78 5.79 41.51 -25.83
CA LEU A 78 6.74 42.29 -25.02
C LEU A 78 6.52 41.99 -23.54
N TRP A 79 7.51 41.35 -22.91
CA TRP A 79 7.51 41.02 -21.48
C TRP A 79 8.84 41.44 -20.84
N GLU A 80 8.78 42.12 -19.70
CA GLU A 80 9.95 42.65 -18.97
C GLU A 80 11.01 43.40 -19.82
N GLY A 81 10.57 44.04 -20.93
CA GLY A 81 11.44 44.82 -21.82
C GLY A 81 12.07 44.04 -22.98
N ASN A 82 11.81 42.73 -23.10
CA ASN A 82 12.28 41.89 -24.19
C ASN A 82 11.11 41.34 -25.03
N TRP A 83 11.35 41.13 -26.32
CA TRP A 83 10.35 40.59 -27.24
C TRP A 83 10.49 39.07 -27.33
N TYR A 84 9.38 38.36 -27.14
CA TYR A 84 9.31 36.90 -27.14
C TYR A 84 8.34 36.42 -28.22
N LEU A 85 8.68 35.32 -28.89
CA LEU A 85 7.85 34.75 -29.94
C LEU A 85 6.86 33.73 -29.33
N GLY A 86 5.57 34.04 -29.40
CA GLY A 86 4.48 33.17 -28.92
C GLY A 86 3.56 32.71 -30.06
N LYS A 87 2.79 31.64 -29.86
CA LYS A 87 1.85 31.07 -30.83
C LYS A 87 0.42 31.10 -30.30
N ILE A 88 -0.53 31.51 -31.15
CA ILE A 88 -1.95 31.67 -30.75
C ILE A 88 -2.69 30.33 -30.86
N LEU A 89 -3.40 29.94 -29.79
CA LEU A 89 -4.24 28.75 -29.71
C LEU A 89 -5.69 29.13 -29.36
N GLU A 90 -6.68 28.47 -29.96
CA GLU A 90 -8.12 28.61 -29.65
C GLU A 90 -8.61 27.37 -28.92
N ILE A 91 -9.30 27.56 -27.79
CA ILE A 91 -9.72 26.45 -26.91
C ILE A 91 -11.23 26.54 -26.62
N ASN A 92 -12.02 26.87 -27.65
CA ASN A 92 -13.49 26.95 -27.70
C ASN A 92 -14.10 28.32 -27.38
N ASN A 93 -15.09 28.72 -28.19
CA ASN A 93 -15.97 29.89 -28.04
C ASN A 93 -15.25 31.19 -27.63
N ASN A 94 -14.40 31.72 -28.53
CA ASN A 94 -13.79 33.06 -28.46
C ASN A 94 -12.81 33.34 -27.32
N GLN A 95 -12.23 32.30 -26.71
CA GLN A 95 -11.10 32.44 -25.79
C GLN A 95 -9.78 32.15 -26.52
N TYR A 96 -8.87 33.12 -26.54
CA TYR A 96 -7.55 33.02 -27.17
C TYR A 96 -6.46 32.91 -26.10
N CYS A 97 -5.55 31.96 -26.28
CA CYS A 97 -4.42 31.74 -25.38
C CYS A 97 -3.11 31.75 -26.18
N ILE A 98 -2.00 32.20 -25.56
CA ILE A 98 -0.67 32.27 -26.19
C ILE A 98 0.25 31.26 -25.51
N THR A 99 0.98 30.47 -26.30
CA THR A 99 2.01 29.53 -25.82
C THR A 99 3.39 29.96 -26.31
N TYR A 100 4.42 29.81 -25.46
CA TYR A 100 5.81 30.08 -25.80
C TYR A 100 6.55 28.75 -26.04
N PRO A 101 7.28 28.58 -27.15
CA PRO A 101 7.87 27.28 -27.52
C PRO A 101 8.92 26.73 -26.54
N THR A 102 9.44 27.53 -25.60
CA THR A 102 10.54 27.16 -24.70
C THR A 102 10.08 26.79 -23.28
N TYR A 103 8.77 26.70 -23.03
CA TYR A 103 8.21 26.31 -21.74
C TYR A 103 7.17 25.21 -21.95
N ASP A 104 7.53 23.99 -21.59
CA ASP A 104 6.65 22.84 -21.76
C ASP A 104 5.52 22.86 -20.71
N ASN A 105 4.29 23.08 -21.17
CA ASN A 105 3.01 22.98 -20.45
C ASN A 105 2.61 24.05 -19.38
N SER A 106 3.06 25.30 -19.47
CA SER A 106 2.38 26.42 -18.78
C SER A 106 1.67 27.36 -19.78
N TRP A 107 0.37 27.55 -19.59
CA TRP A 107 -0.42 28.57 -20.29
C TRP A 107 -0.29 29.87 -19.50
N ASP A 108 0.33 30.90 -20.08
CA ASP A 108 0.61 32.09 -19.29
C ASP A 108 -0.53 33.11 -19.28
N GLU A 109 -1.48 33.12 -20.24
CA GLU A 109 -2.70 33.95 -20.10
C GLU A 109 -3.81 33.65 -21.13
N CYS A 110 -5.07 33.63 -20.67
CA CYS A 110 -6.29 33.61 -21.48
C CYS A 110 -7.26 34.69 -20.95
N ILE A 111 -7.84 35.55 -21.82
CA ILE A 111 -8.66 36.72 -21.40
C ILE A 111 -10.11 36.56 -21.86
N ASN A 112 -11.10 36.91 -21.00
CA ASN A 112 -12.55 36.78 -21.30
C ASN A 112 -13.38 38.06 -20.98
N SER A 113 -14.51 38.22 -21.68
CA SER A 113 -15.36 39.43 -21.78
C SER A 113 -16.19 39.82 -20.53
N ASP A 114 -15.98 39.16 -19.40
CA ASP A 114 -17.06 38.90 -18.44
C ASP A 114 -17.04 39.83 -17.22
N ARG A 115 -16.17 40.85 -17.23
CA ARG A 115 -15.85 41.67 -16.05
C ARG A 115 -16.73 42.92 -15.85
N ILE A 116 -17.75 43.14 -16.69
CA ILE A 116 -18.64 44.32 -16.64
C ILE A 116 -20.10 43.88 -16.90
N ARG A 117 -21.08 44.30 -16.06
CA ARG A 117 -22.50 43.94 -16.26
C ARG A 117 -23.51 45.05 -15.89
N PRO A 118 -24.70 45.11 -16.54
CA PRO A 118 -25.80 45.98 -16.12
C PRO A 118 -26.47 45.48 -14.83
N LEU A 119 -27.02 46.40 -14.02
CA LEU A 119 -27.68 46.06 -12.73
C LEU A 119 -28.95 45.21 -12.85
N GLU A 120 -29.64 45.25 -13.99
CA GLU A 120 -30.96 44.63 -14.15
C GLU A 120 -30.96 43.47 -15.15
N SER A 121 -29.88 42.69 -15.28
CA SER A 121 -30.03 41.39 -15.98
C SER A 121 -29.01 40.34 -15.56
N LYS A 122 -29.52 39.12 -15.34
CA LYS A 122 -28.77 37.92 -14.96
C LYS A 122 -28.30 37.09 -16.18
N ASN A 123 -28.40 37.59 -17.42
CA ASN A 123 -28.04 36.83 -18.62
C ASN A 123 -27.13 37.61 -19.58
N SER A 124 -26.09 36.92 -20.04
CA SER A 124 -25.06 37.36 -20.97
C SER A 124 -25.62 37.54 -22.39
N THR A 125 -25.87 38.78 -22.81
CA THR A 125 -25.84 39.15 -24.22
C THR A 125 -25.56 40.65 -24.32
N GLU A 126 -24.63 41.05 -25.19
CA GLU A 126 -24.16 42.43 -25.36
C GLU A 126 -25.30 43.44 -25.50
N GLU A 127 -25.57 44.21 -24.45
CA GLU A 127 -26.31 45.46 -24.57
C GLU A 127 -25.36 46.66 -24.50
N ARG A 128 -25.52 47.58 -25.45
CA ARG A 128 -24.74 48.83 -25.53
C ARG A 128 -24.97 49.69 -24.29
N LEU A 129 -23.87 50.01 -23.60
CA LEU A 129 -23.81 50.93 -22.47
C LEU A 129 -24.39 52.31 -22.82
N ARG A 130 -25.33 52.81 -22.01
CA ARG A 130 -26.00 54.11 -22.21
C ARG A 130 -25.59 55.13 -21.16
N ARG A 131 -25.56 56.41 -21.55
CA ARG A 131 -25.24 57.54 -20.65
C ARG A 131 -26.25 57.61 -19.49
N ASN A 132 -25.74 57.91 -18.29
CA ASN A 132 -26.46 57.97 -17.01
C ASN A 132 -27.01 56.63 -16.48
N GLN A 133 -26.64 55.50 -17.07
CA GLN A 133 -27.00 54.18 -16.59
C GLN A 133 -26.12 53.75 -15.40
N TYR A 134 -26.71 53.03 -14.45
CA TYR A 134 -25.97 52.39 -13.36
C TYR A 134 -25.59 50.95 -13.75
N VAL A 135 -24.39 50.53 -13.38
CA VAL A 135 -23.79 49.24 -13.72
C VAL A 135 -23.05 48.67 -12.51
N GLU A 136 -22.80 47.36 -12.50
CA GLU A 136 -21.90 46.74 -11.54
C GLU A 136 -20.56 46.42 -12.21
N VAL A 137 -19.48 46.78 -11.53
CA VAL A 137 -18.11 46.66 -12.02
C VAL A 137 -17.32 45.81 -11.02
N LEU A 138 -16.67 44.74 -11.50
CA LEU A 138 -15.94 43.80 -10.65
C LEU A 138 -14.51 44.26 -10.42
N TRP A 139 -14.22 44.70 -9.20
CA TRP A 139 -12.90 45.17 -8.78
C TRP A 139 -12.46 44.39 -7.52
N GLN A 140 -11.22 43.90 -7.49
CA GLN A 140 -10.68 43.13 -6.33
C GLN A 140 -11.61 42.01 -5.82
N ASN A 141 -12.23 41.26 -6.73
CA ASN A 141 -13.19 40.18 -6.44
C ASN A 141 -14.47 40.60 -5.67
N GLN A 142 -14.85 41.87 -5.74
CA GLN A 142 -16.11 42.39 -5.22
C GLN A 142 -16.81 43.24 -6.31
N TRP A 143 -18.13 43.11 -6.44
CA TRP A 143 -18.91 43.90 -7.39
C TRP A 143 -19.30 45.24 -6.76
N TYR A 144 -18.98 46.33 -7.44
CA TYR A 144 -19.27 47.70 -6.99
C TYR A 144 -20.22 48.41 -7.94
N LEU A 145 -21.12 49.20 -7.37
CA LEU A 145 -22.11 49.98 -8.10
C LEU A 145 -21.48 51.25 -8.69
N ALA A 146 -21.60 51.46 -10.00
CA ALA A 146 -21.05 52.62 -10.70
C ALA A 146 -22.06 53.23 -11.70
N LYS A 147 -21.86 54.48 -12.09
CA LYS A 147 -22.70 55.21 -13.04
C LYS A 147 -21.88 55.71 -14.23
N ILE A 148 -22.41 55.52 -15.44
CA ILE A 148 -21.77 55.95 -16.68
C ILE A 148 -22.11 57.42 -16.99
N PHE A 149 -21.11 58.22 -17.32
CA PHE A 149 -21.27 59.60 -17.77
C PHE A 149 -20.30 59.91 -18.91
N GLU A 150 -20.48 61.04 -19.57
CA GLU A 150 -19.66 61.47 -20.70
C GLU A 150 -18.93 62.75 -20.29
N ASN A 151 -17.61 62.77 -20.48
CA ASN A 151 -16.79 63.93 -20.12
C ASN A 151 -16.74 64.96 -21.27
N LYS A 152 -16.12 66.12 -21.01
CA LYS A 152 -16.06 67.24 -21.97
C LYS A 152 -15.25 66.94 -23.25
N ASN A 153 -14.58 65.78 -23.32
CA ASN A 153 -13.74 65.34 -24.44
C ASN A 153 -14.41 64.20 -25.25
N ASN A 154 -15.73 63.99 -25.13
CA ASN A 154 -16.49 62.91 -25.80
C ASN A 154 -16.00 61.48 -25.47
N GLN A 155 -15.42 61.28 -24.28
CA GLN A 155 -15.07 59.97 -23.75
C GLN A 155 -16.16 59.48 -22.79
N TYR A 156 -16.43 58.17 -22.80
CA TYR A 156 -17.29 57.54 -21.80
C TYR A 156 -16.49 57.26 -20.53
N CYS A 157 -17.04 57.65 -19.38
CA CYS A 157 -16.43 57.50 -18.07
C CYS A 157 -17.39 56.84 -17.07
N ILE A 158 -16.83 56.16 -16.05
CA ILE A 158 -17.62 55.52 -14.98
C ILE A 158 -17.25 56.09 -13.61
N THR A 159 -18.25 56.31 -12.74
CA THR A 159 -18.06 56.84 -11.38
C THR A 159 -18.73 55.95 -10.35
N TYR A 160 -18.00 55.54 -9.30
CA TYR A 160 -18.52 54.64 -8.28
C TYR A 160 -19.47 55.35 -7.31
N VAL A 161 -20.60 54.72 -6.99
CA VAL A 161 -21.62 55.32 -6.12
C VAL A 161 -21.12 55.31 -4.67
N GLY A 162 -20.82 56.49 -4.13
CA GLY A 162 -20.41 56.67 -2.72
C GLY A 162 -18.96 57.12 -2.50
N TYR A 163 -18.18 57.31 -3.56
CA TYR A 163 -16.81 57.85 -3.51
C TYR A 163 -16.74 59.21 -4.23
N ASP A 164 -15.90 60.14 -3.74
CA ASP A 164 -15.69 61.44 -4.40
C ASP A 164 -14.78 61.29 -5.64
N ARG A 165 -14.95 62.15 -6.64
CA ARG A 165 -14.62 61.98 -8.08
C ARG A 165 -13.12 61.84 -8.47
N SER A 166 -12.29 61.32 -7.59
CA SER A 166 -10.86 61.04 -7.86
C SER A 166 -10.59 59.67 -8.50
N TRP A 167 -11.64 58.89 -8.79
CA TRP A 167 -11.58 57.51 -9.33
C TRP A 167 -12.39 57.34 -10.63
N ASP A 168 -12.37 58.35 -11.50
CA ASP A 168 -13.05 58.28 -12.79
C ASP A 168 -12.10 57.71 -13.88
N GLU A 169 -12.45 56.57 -14.47
CA GLU A 169 -11.77 56.03 -15.66
C GLU A 169 -12.52 56.45 -16.93
N CYS A 170 -11.79 56.93 -17.95
CA CYS A 170 -12.33 57.42 -19.23
C CYS A 170 -11.58 56.79 -20.42
N ILE A 171 -12.28 56.43 -21.50
CA ILE A 171 -11.68 55.74 -22.67
C ILE A 171 -11.88 56.54 -23.97
N ASP A 172 -10.81 56.67 -24.78
CA ASP A 172 -10.77 57.42 -26.06
C ASP A 172 -10.81 56.53 -27.31
N ARG A 173 -11.33 57.03 -28.44
CA ARG A 173 -11.93 56.17 -29.50
C ARG A 173 -11.05 55.74 -30.69
N VAL A 174 -9.79 56.16 -30.88
CA VAL A 174 -9.05 55.83 -32.13
C VAL A 174 -7.52 55.84 -31.96
N ARG A 175 -6.81 54.72 -32.28
CA ARG A 175 -5.47 54.70 -32.94
C ARG A 175 -4.96 53.26 -33.21
N ILE A 176 -4.69 52.96 -34.48
CA ILE A 176 -4.18 51.71 -35.09
C ILE A 176 -2.93 52.04 -35.95
N ARG A 177 -1.98 51.11 -36.11
CA ARG A 177 -1.00 51.07 -37.24
C ARG A 177 -0.69 49.62 -37.68
N ILE A 178 -0.47 49.44 -39.00
CA ILE A 178 -0.33 48.17 -39.76
C ILE A 178 1.08 48.07 -40.38
N ALA A 179 1.63 46.87 -40.56
CA ALA A 179 2.81 46.59 -41.40
C ALA A 179 2.44 45.80 -42.70
N ASP A 180 3.17 46.07 -43.79
CA ASP A 180 2.86 45.75 -45.21
C ASP A 180 2.86 44.23 -45.53
N PRO A 181 1.78 43.67 -46.13
CA PRO A 181 1.66 42.24 -46.45
C PRO A 181 2.59 41.70 -47.55
N ARG A 182 3.44 42.53 -48.17
CA ARG A 182 4.31 42.13 -49.31
C ARG A 182 5.70 41.61 -48.91
N LYS A 183 5.93 41.31 -47.63
CA LYS A 183 7.22 40.76 -47.12
C LYS A 183 7.07 39.39 -46.45
N VAL A 184 6.10 38.60 -46.89
CA VAL A 184 6.00 37.19 -46.51
C VAL A 184 6.20 36.37 -47.78
N ASP A 185 7.39 35.79 -47.94
CA ASP A 185 7.54 34.59 -48.76
C ASP A 185 8.69 33.71 -48.27
N ALA A 186 8.42 32.42 -48.22
CA ALA A 186 8.96 31.42 -47.30
C ALA A 186 10.29 30.77 -47.76
N GLU A 187 11.04 31.41 -48.65
CA GLU A 187 12.23 30.80 -49.29
C GLU A 187 13.53 31.61 -49.11
N ARG A 188 13.50 32.72 -48.36
CA ARG A 188 14.66 33.62 -48.20
C ARG A 188 15.48 33.44 -46.91
N LEU A 189 15.23 32.38 -46.13
CA LEU A 189 16.07 32.04 -44.98
C LEU A 189 17.05 30.88 -45.25
N ARG A 190 17.09 30.34 -46.48
CA ARG A 190 17.84 29.11 -46.73
C ARG A 190 19.24 29.23 -47.36
N LEU A 191 19.67 30.30 -48.08
CA LEU A 191 20.96 30.15 -48.81
C LEU A 191 21.89 31.33 -49.13
N GLU A 192 21.69 32.59 -48.73
CA GLU A 192 22.71 33.63 -49.01
C GLU A 192 22.95 34.62 -47.88
N GLY A 193 24.00 34.35 -47.09
CA GLY A 193 24.49 35.25 -46.05
C GLY A 193 25.88 34.94 -45.50
N TYR A 194 26.68 34.07 -46.15
CA TYR A 194 28.12 34.02 -45.88
C TYR A 194 28.78 35.26 -46.50
N ARG A 195 29.13 36.25 -45.66
CA ARG A 195 30.46 36.89 -45.62
C ARG A 195 30.50 38.03 -44.60
N ARG A 196 31.31 37.85 -43.55
CA ARG A 196 32.01 38.93 -42.85
C ARG A 196 32.75 39.81 -43.87
N ASN A 197 32.77 41.14 -43.66
CA ASN A 197 34.01 41.74 -43.16
C ASN A 197 33.82 43.16 -42.59
N THR A 198 34.28 43.27 -41.35
CA THR A 198 35.09 44.33 -40.73
C THR A 198 35.28 45.66 -41.48
N ASN A 199 35.15 46.75 -40.72
CA ASN A 199 36.13 47.82 -40.82
C ASN A 199 37.07 47.74 -39.60
N THR A 200 38.33 47.63 -39.96
CA THR A 200 39.54 47.50 -39.16
C THR A 200 39.82 48.73 -38.30
N ASN A 201 40.35 48.51 -37.10
CA ASN A 201 41.72 48.92 -36.77
C ASN A 201 42.12 48.42 -35.38
N ILE A 202 43.10 47.52 -35.35
CA ILE A 202 44.37 47.56 -34.59
C ILE A 202 44.89 46.11 -34.49
N GLU A 203 45.95 45.82 -35.25
CA GLU A 203 46.91 44.74 -34.99
C GLU A 203 48.05 45.28 -34.09
N PRO A 204 49.02 44.46 -33.61
CA PRO A 204 48.96 43.05 -33.19
C PRO A 204 49.70 42.85 -31.83
N ASN A 205 49.56 41.68 -31.18
CA ASN A 205 50.71 40.86 -30.76
C ASN A 205 50.34 39.59 -29.98
N ASN A 206 50.82 38.49 -30.56
CA ASN A 206 51.44 37.30 -29.95
C ASN A 206 50.63 36.25 -29.19
N SER A 207 50.69 35.08 -29.84
CA SER A 207 51.11 33.76 -29.36
C SER A 207 50.07 32.83 -28.71
N ASP A 208 49.79 31.78 -29.49
CA ASP A 208 49.57 30.40 -29.07
C ASP A 208 48.36 30.10 -28.21
N PHE A 209 47.24 29.79 -28.87
CA PHE A 209 46.49 28.59 -28.52
C PHE A 209 46.14 27.84 -29.81
N SER A 210 46.78 26.67 -29.93
CA SER A 210 46.64 25.69 -30.98
C SER A 210 45.22 25.14 -31.10
N GLN A 211 44.84 24.87 -32.35
CA GLN A 211 43.81 23.93 -32.77
C GLN A 211 43.59 22.77 -31.79
N THR A 212 42.35 22.59 -31.34
CA THR A 212 41.84 21.27 -30.98
C THR A 212 40.88 20.82 -32.07
N ASP A 213 41.38 19.94 -32.93
CA ASP A 213 40.63 19.16 -33.92
C ASP A 213 39.64 18.20 -33.24
N ASN A 214 38.51 18.70 -32.74
CA ASN A 214 37.42 17.82 -32.31
C ASN A 214 36.46 17.64 -33.49
N ASN A 215 36.74 16.62 -34.32
CA ASN A 215 35.84 16.17 -35.37
C ASN A 215 34.79 15.23 -34.78
N TYR A 216 33.75 15.78 -34.15
CA TYR A 216 32.64 14.98 -33.65
C TYR A 216 31.83 14.35 -34.80
N GLN A 217 31.32 13.15 -34.60
CA GLN A 217 30.59 12.37 -35.59
C GLN A 217 29.07 12.47 -35.40
N ILE A 218 28.32 12.25 -36.48
CA ILE A 218 26.86 12.09 -36.38
C ILE A 218 26.56 10.85 -35.52
N ASN A 219 25.61 11.02 -34.60
CA ASN A 219 25.23 10.13 -33.50
C ASN A 219 26.18 10.12 -32.29
N GLU A 220 27.23 10.94 -32.26
CA GLU A 220 28.10 11.10 -31.09
C GLU A 220 27.41 11.91 -29.99
N TYR A 221 27.64 11.52 -28.73
CA TYR A 221 27.09 12.22 -27.57
C TYR A 221 28.08 13.24 -27.05
N VAL A 222 27.58 14.44 -26.80
CA VAL A 222 28.35 15.61 -26.39
C VAL A 222 27.65 16.32 -25.25
N GLU A 223 28.42 16.97 -24.39
CA GLU A 223 27.92 17.95 -23.45
C GLU A 223 27.88 19.30 -24.17
N VAL A 224 26.71 19.94 -24.25
CA VAL A 224 26.55 21.29 -24.80
C VAL A 224 26.42 22.32 -23.70
N LEU A 225 27.19 23.40 -23.77
CA LEU A 225 27.09 24.54 -22.86
C LEU A 225 25.95 25.46 -23.32
N TRP A 226 24.89 25.54 -22.53
CA TRP A 226 23.74 26.40 -22.75
C TRP A 226 23.36 27.12 -21.45
N ASN A 227 23.16 28.44 -21.47
CA ASN A 227 22.89 29.24 -20.27
C ASN A 227 23.83 28.95 -19.07
N GLU A 228 25.13 28.88 -19.33
CA GLU A 228 26.17 28.58 -18.31
C GLU A 228 26.06 27.19 -17.64
N GLN A 229 25.24 26.28 -18.19
CA GLN A 229 25.11 24.89 -17.75
C GLN A 229 25.40 23.91 -18.88
N TRP A 230 25.95 22.74 -18.54
CA TRP A 230 26.25 21.67 -19.49
C TRP A 230 25.09 20.68 -19.56
N TYR A 231 24.62 20.38 -20.76
CA TYR A 231 23.52 19.47 -21.03
C TYR A 231 23.99 18.34 -21.94
N LEU A 232 23.52 17.12 -21.71
CA LEU A 232 23.83 16.00 -22.59
C LEU A 232 22.97 16.06 -23.85
N ALA A 233 23.61 16.03 -25.01
CA ALA A 233 22.93 16.04 -26.30
C ALA A 233 23.61 15.08 -27.28
N GLN A 234 22.88 14.67 -28.32
CA GLN A 234 23.39 13.83 -29.38
C GLN A 234 23.47 14.62 -30.68
N ILE A 235 24.62 14.59 -31.36
CA ILE A 235 24.76 15.19 -32.68
C ILE A 235 23.93 14.36 -33.66
N PHE A 236 22.91 14.95 -34.27
CA PHE A 236 22.09 14.25 -35.26
C PHE A 236 22.39 14.72 -36.69
N GLU A 237 22.97 15.91 -36.86
CA GLU A 237 23.35 16.47 -38.17
C GLU A 237 24.52 17.45 -38.02
N ILE A 238 25.31 17.63 -39.08
CA ILE A 238 26.40 18.61 -39.14
C ILE A 238 26.17 19.48 -40.38
N GLU A 239 25.76 20.73 -40.17
CA GLU A 239 25.52 21.70 -41.23
C GLU A 239 26.48 22.89 -41.10
N ASN A 240 27.16 23.28 -42.19
CA ASN A 240 28.00 24.50 -42.25
C ASN A 240 29.00 24.68 -41.09
N ASN A 241 29.65 23.59 -40.65
CA ASN A 241 30.61 23.59 -39.53
C ASN A 241 30.00 23.87 -38.14
N GLN A 242 28.68 23.72 -38.02
CA GLN A 242 27.91 23.68 -36.78
C GLN A 242 27.38 22.27 -36.54
N TYR A 243 27.25 21.91 -35.27
CA TYR A 243 26.78 20.61 -34.83
C TYR A 243 25.33 20.76 -34.37
N CYS A 244 24.42 20.15 -35.10
CA CYS A 244 23.01 20.13 -34.73
C CYS A 244 22.77 18.96 -33.77
N ILE A 245 22.25 19.30 -32.60
CA ILE A 245 22.15 18.42 -31.46
C ILE A 245 20.69 18.25 -31.00
N THR A 246 20.35 17.04 -30.56
CA THR A 246 19.07 16.76 -29.88
C THR A 246 19.39 16.48 -28.42
N TYR A 247 18.79 17.24 -27.51
CA TYR A 247 18.94 17.01 -26.07
C TYR A 247 18.44 15.61 -25.70
N VAL A 248 19.22 14.89 -24.90
CA VAL A 248 18.87 13.51 -24.52
C VAL A 248 17.62 13.55 -23.62
N GLY A 249 16.53 12.93 -24.07
CA GLY A 249 15.26 12.89 -23.34
C GLY A 249 14.17 13.80 -23.88
N TYR A 250 14.46 14.63 -24.88
CA TYR A 250 13.52 15.52 -25.57
C TYR A 250 13.25 15.04 -27.00
N ASP A 251 12.13 15.45 -27.59
CA ASP A 251 11.86 15.16 -29.00
C ASP A 251 12.62 16.12 -29.93
N ARG A 252 12.57 15.88 -31.25
CA ARG A 252 13.30 16.68 -32.26
C ARG A 252 12.82 18.13 -32.40
N SER A 253 11.81 18.56 -31.64
CA SER A 253 11.38 19.96 -31.66
C SER A 253 12.33 20.90 -30.93
N GLU A 254 13.26 20.36 -30.13
CA GLU A 254 14.29 21.11 -29.40
C GLU A 254 15.69 21.00 -30.02
N ASP A 255 15.76 20.69 -31.32
CA ASP A 255 17.01 20.60 -32.06
C ASP A 255 17.67 22.00 -32.17
N GLU A 256 18.90 22.15 -31.65
CA GLU A 256 19.69 23.39 -31.76
C GLU A 256 20.99 23.10 -32.51
N CYS A 257 21.42 23.99 -33.41
CA CYS A 257 22.74 23.91 -34.02
C CYS A 257 23.71 24.82 -33.28
N VAL A 258 24.77 24.22 -32.75
CA VAL A 258 25.77 24.89 -31.90
C VAL A 258 27.16 24.77 -32.49
N ASP A 259 28.02 25.76 -32.22
CA ASP A 259 29.43 25.72 -32.62
C ASP A 259 30.20 24.66 -31.78
N SER A 260 31.28 24.11 -32.35
CA SER A 260 32.17 23.14 -31.66
C SER A 260 32.62 23.60 -30.28
N ASP A 261 32.78 24.91 -30.09
CA ASP A 261 33.31 25.50 -28.86
C ASP A 261 32.32 25.41 -27.69
N ARG A 262 31.04 25.12 -27.98
CA ARG A 262 30.01 24.82 -26.98
C ARG A 262 29.92 23.33 -26.67
N LEU A 263 30.67 22.48 -27.37
CA LEU A 263 30.61 21.04 -27.22
C LEU A 263 31.82 20.51 -26.45
N ARG A 264 31.56 19.48 -25.64
CA ARG A 264 32.59 18.71 -24.96
C ARG A 264 32.33 17.22 -25.17
N GLU A 265 33.41 16.47 -25.36
CA GLU A 265 33.35 15.01 -25.47
C GLU A 265 32.86 14.41 -24.13
N VAL A 266 31.87 13.53 -24.22
CA VAL A 266 31.37 12.74 -23.10
C VAL A 266 31.81 11.31 -23.31
N ASP A 267 32.17 10.60 -22.23
CA ASP A 267 32.37 9.16 -22.32
C ASP A 267 31.10 8.52 -22.90
N SER A 268 31.21 7.93 -24.08
CA SER A 268 30.12 7.27 -24.79
C SER A 268 29.34 6.28 -23.91
N ARG A 269 30.03 5.62 -22.95
CA ARG A 269 29.43 4.72 -21.96
C ARG A 269 28.58 5.49 -20.95
N LYS A 270 29.06 6.62 -20.45
CA LYS A 270 28.30 7.49 -19.53
C LYS A 270 27.03 8.03 -20.20
N ALA A 271 27.13 8.48 -21.45
CA ALA A 271 25.99 8.97 -22.21
C ALA A 271 24.95 7.87 -22.48
N GLU A 272 25.41 6.65 -22.81
CA GLU A 272 24.55 5.48 -22.96
C GLU A 272 23.81 5.16 -21.65
N ALA A 273 24.51 5.21 -20.51
CA ALA A 273 23.95 4.96 -19.19
C ALA A 273 22.85 5.98 -18.84
N GLU A 274 23.09 7.26 -19.09
CA GLU A 274 22.13 8.34 -18.81
C GLU A 274 20.87 8.22 -19.66
N ARG A 275 21.02 7.91 -20.96
CA ARG A 275 19.87 7.65 -21.83
C ARG A 275 19.02 6.50 -21.31
N LEU A 276 19.65 5.38 -20.93
CA LEU A 276 18.93 4.23 -20.37
C LEU A 276 18.26 4.56 -19.03
N ARG A 277 18.85 5.43 -18.21
CA ARG A 277 18.24 5.90 -16.97
C ARG A 277 16.97 6.71 -17.25
N LEU A 278 17.04 7.69 -18.16
CA LEU A 278 15.90 8.52 -18.56
C LEU A 278 14.80 7.69 -19.24
N GLU A 279 15.17 6.74 -20.09
CA GLU A 279 14.22 5.79 -20.68
C GLU A 279 13.51 4.98 -19.59
N ALA A 280 14.26 4.49 -18.59
CA ALA A 280 13.67 3.76 -17.47
C ALA A 280 12.71 4.64 -16.66
N ASP A 281 13.08 5.88 -16.36
CA ASP A 281 12.23 6.82 -15.62
C ASP A 281 10.95 7.14 -16.39
N ASN A 282 11.01 7.27 -17.73
CA ASN A 282 9.84 7.46 -18.57
C ASN A 282 8.94 6.22 -18.58
N LEU A 283 9.54 5.04 -18.75
CA LEU A 283 8.81 3.76 -18.71
C LEU A 283 8.08 3.57 -17.38
N VAL A 284 8.68 3.98 -16.27
CA VAL A 284 8.06 3.89 -14.94
C VAL A 284 7.00 4.98 -14.74
N SER A 285 7.32 6.24 -15.04
CA SER A 285 6.51 7.39 -14.64
C SER A 285 5.36 7.71 -15.58
N TYR A 286 5.51 7.47 -16.89
CA TYR A 286 4.53 7.86 -17.90
C TYR A 286 3.97 6.69 -18.71
N ALA A 287 4.80 5.71 -19.08
CA ALA A 287 4.32 4.54 -19.82
C ALA A 287 3.75 3.43 -18.93
N HIS A 288 4.05 3.48 -17.61
CA HIS A 288 3.66 2.50 -16.60
C HIS A 288 4.08 1.05 -16.93
N GLU A 289 5.19 0.90 -17.66
CA GLU A 289 5.83 -0.38 -18.01
C GLU A 289 6.91 -0.74 -16.98
N TYR A 290 6.53 -0.91 -15.71
CA TYR A 290 7.47 -1.00 -14.58
C TYR A 290 8.53 -2.11 -14.70
N GLN A 291 8.16 -3.29 -15.22
CA GLN A 291 9.10 -4.40 -15.40
C GLN A 291 10.17 -4.08 -16.44
N LYS A 292 9.77 -3.45 -17.56
CA LYS A 292 10.70 -3.02 -18.60
C LYS A 292 11.55 -1.85 -18.11
N GLY A 293 10.95 -0.90 -17.39
CA GLY A 293 11.67 0.17 -16.70
C GLY A 293 12.73 -0.37 -15.73
N LEU A 294 12.41 -1.38 -14.94
CA LEU A 294 13.35 -2.07 -14.04
C LEU A 294 14.53 -2.69 -14.80
N GLU A 295 14.24 -3.43 -15.88
CA GLU A 295 15.27 -4.06 -16.72
C GLU A 295 16.19 -3.02 -17.38
N THR A 296 15.62 -1.92 -17.86
CA THR A 296 16.36 -0.80 -18.47
C THR A 296 17.20 -0.05 -17.42
N ALA A 297 16.65 0.23 -16.24
CA ALA A 297 17.38 0.85 -15.13
C ALA A 297 18.55 -0.02 -14.66
N LYS A 298 18.37 -1.35 -14.57
CA LYS A 298 19.46 -2.28 -14.21
C LYS A 298 20.58 -2.33 -15.25
N LYS A 299 20.26 -2.17 -16.54
CA LYS A 299 21.28 -2.04 -17.58
C LYS A 299 22.07 -0.76 -17.36
N SER A 300 21.41 0.39 -17.19
CA SER A 300 22.05 1.68 -16.89
C SER A 300 22.97 1.59 -15.66
N LEU A 301 22.49 1.00 -14.56
CA LEU A 301 23.27 0.81 -13.33
C LEU A 301 24.56 0.05 -13.56
N ARG A 302 24.52 -1.04 -14.34
CA ARG A 302 25.72 -1.81 -14.66
C ARG A 302 26.76 -0.96 -15.39
N ILE A 303 26.32 -0.10 -16.32
CA ILE A 303 27.24 0.79 -17.05
C ILE A 303 27.88 1.80 -16.09
N TYR A 304 27.09 2.46 -15.23
CA TYR A 304 27.63 3.41 -14.26
C TYR A 304 28.60 2.77 -13.25
N GLN A 305 28.39 1.49 -12.90
CA GLN A 305 29.32 0.71 -12.09
C GLN A 305 30.63 0.40 -12.83
N GLU A 306 30.55 0.00 -14.10
CA GLU A 306 31.72 -0.32 -14.93
C GLU A 306 32.63 0.89 -15.15
N ILE A 307 32.06 2.08 -15.34
CA ILE A 307 32.83 3.33 -15.53
C ILE A 307 33.19 4.02 -14.21
N GLY A 308 32.73 3.51 -13.07
CA GLY A 308 33.01 4.07 -11.75
C GLY A 308 32.35 5.43 -11.45
N ASP A 309 31.27 5.78 -12.15
CA ASP A 309 30.53 7.04 -11.90
C ASP A 309 29.56 6.86 -10.73
N ILE A 310 29.99 7.28 -9.55
CA ILE A 310 29.21 7.14 -8.32
C ILE A 310 27.95 8.03 -8.34
N SER A 311 28.00 9.20 -8.97
CA SER A 311 26.83 10.10 -9.07
C SER A 311 25.73 9.49 -9.94
N GLY A 312 26.11 8.92 -11.09
CA GLY A 312 25.19 8.16 -11.94
C GLY A 312 24.59 6.94 -11.23
N GLN A 313 25.40 6.23 -10.44
CA GLN A 313 24.92 5.12 -9.59
C GLN A 313 23.86 5.57 -8.58
N VAL A 314 24.07 6.70 -7.90
CA VAL A 314 23.09 7.25 -6.94
C VAL A 314 21.73 7.46 -7.60
N GLN A 315 21.70 8.08 -8.78
CA GLN A 315 20.46 8.39 -9.49
C GLN A 315 19.75 7.12 -9.98
N VAL A 316 20.46 6.23 -10.68
CA VAL A 316 19.85 5.03 -11.26
C VAL A 316 19.43 4.00 -10.21
N LEU A 317 20.12 3.91 -9.06
CA LEU A 317 19.68 3.07 -7.93
C LEU A 317 18.31 3.53 -7.41
N SER A 318 18.02 4.83 -7.47
CA SER A 318 16.69 5.35 -7.15
C SER A 318 15.66 4.97 -8.20
N SER A 319 15.99 5.06 -9.49
CA SER A 319 15.11 4.60 -10.57
C SER A 319 14.77 3.11 -10.43
N VAL A 320 15.76 2.27 -10.07
CA VAL A 320 15.56 0.84 -9.75
C VAL A 320 14.64 0.68 -8.54
N GLY A 321 14.87 1.44 -7.47
CA GLY A 321 14.02 1.43 -6.27
C GLY A 321 12.57 1.82 -6.57
N TRP A 322 12.36 2.84 -7.39
CA TRP A 322 11.03 3.27 -7.86
C TRP A 322 10.33 2.21 -8.69
N ALA A 323 11.05 1.56 -9.61
CA ALA A 323 10.50 0.47 -10.39
C ALA A 323 10.04 -0.69 -9.48
N TYR A 324 10.85 -1.05 -8.48
CA TYR A 324 10.46 -2.05 -7.47
C TYR A 324 9.28 -1.61 -6.60
N TYR A 325 9.25 -0.35 -6.18
CA TYR A 325 8.14 0.22 -5.41
C TYR A 325 6.81 0.09 -6.17
N TRP A 326 6.78 0.47 -7.45
CA TRP A 326 5.58 0.34 -8.29
C TRP A 326 5.22 -1.11 -8.65
N LEU A 327 6.21 -2.00 -8.64
CA LEU A 327 6.00 -3.46 -8.69
C LEU A 327 5.52 -4.05 -7.35
N ASN A 328 5.36 -3.23 -6.30
CA ASN A 328 5.00 -3.61 -4.93
C ASN A 328 6.03 -4.50 -4.22
N ASP A 329 7.27 -4.53 -4.70
CA ASP A 329 8.39 -5.20 -4.04
C ASP A 329 9.11 -4.23 -3.10
N TYR A 330 8.44 -3.92 -1.99
CA TYR A 330 8.88 -2.92 -1.02
C TYR A 330 10.22 -3.27 -0.35
N VAL A 331 10.55 -4.56 -0.22
CA VAL A 331 11.82 -4.99 0.39
C VAL A 331 12.99 -4.63 -0.51
N ASN A 332 12.90 -4.99 -1.80
CA ASN A 332 13.93 -4.61 -2.76
C ASN A 332 13.97 -3.09 -2.98
N ALA A 333 12.82 -2.41 -3.01
CA ALA A 333 12.79 -0.95 -3.09
C ALA A 333 13.59 -0.31 -1.93
N ILE A 334 13.37 -0.74 -0.68
CA ILE A 334 14.11 -0.26 0.49
C ILE A 334 15.62 -0.51 0.32
N ASP A 335 16.02 -1.71 -0.07
CA ASP A 335 17.42 -2.07 -0.22
C ASP A 335 18.13 -1.16 -1.23
N TYR A 336 17.55 -1.00 -2.43
CA TYR A 336 18.11 -0.12 -3.47
C TYR A 336 18.11 1.36 -3.07
N TYR A 337 17.08 1.84 -2.38
CA TYR A 337 17.07 3.20 -1.85
C TYR A 337 18.10 3.41 -0.74
N GLN A 338 18.36 2.42 0.12
CA GLN A 338 19.40 2.48 1.15
C GLN A 338 20.80 2.47 0.54
N GLN A 339 21.03 1.68 -0.50
CA GLN A 339 22.29 1.72 -1.27
C GLN A 339 22.51 3.10 -1.90
N SER A 340 21.46 3.67 -2.52
CA SER A 340 21.50 5.04 -3.09
C SER A 340 21.77 6.09 -2.01
N LEU A 341 21.13 6.00 -0.84
CA LEU A 341 21.33 6.90 0.29
C LEU A 341 22.79 6.86 0.77
N LYS A 342 23.33 5.66 0.96
CA LYS A 342 24.72 5.47 1.42
C LYS A 342 25.72 6.09 0.44
N LEU A 343 25.57 5.82 -0.86
CA LEU A 343 26.45 6.41 -1.87
C LEU A 343 26.29 7.93 -1.96
N ALA A 344 25.08 8.46 -1.83
CA ALA A 344 24.83 9.90 -1.81
C ALA A 344 25.51 10.57 -0.60
N GLU A 345 25.53 9.92 0.56
CA GLU A 345 26.26 10.40 1.73
C GLU A 345 27.79 10.31 1.55
N GLU A 346 28.30 9.27 0.88
CA GLU A 346 29.74 9.13 0.60
C GLU A 346 30.29 10.22 -0.34
N ILE A 347 29.46 10.74 -1.25
CA ILE A 347 29.82 11.84 -2.16
C ILE A 347 29.38 13.22 -1.67
N ASP A 348 28.92 13.33 -0.42
CA ASP A 348 28.39 14.55 0.18
C ASP A 348 27.23 15.21 -0.61
N ASP A 349 26.47 14.42 -1.38
CA ASP A 349 25.25 14.89 -2.05
C ASP A 349 24.09 14.95 -1.05
N PHE A 350 24.03 16.07 -0.36
CA PHE A 350 23.02 16.33 0.67
C PHE A 350 21.58 16.28 0.11
N TYR A 351 21.36 16.71 -1.13
CA TYR A 351 20.03 16.75 -1.75
C TYR A 351 19.54 15.35 -2.11
N ALA A 352 20.37 14.55 -2.81
CA ALA A 352 20.02 13.18 -3.14
C ALA A 352 19.82 12.33 -1.89
N ALA A 353 20.69 12.46 -0.88
CA ALA A 353 20.54 11.76 0.38
C ALA A 353 19.25 12.19 1.12
N THR A 354 18.86 13.47 1.05
CA THR A 354 17.57 13.93 1.60
C THR A 354 16.38 13.31 0.86
N ALA A 355 16.39 13.28 -0.47
CA ALA A 355 15.33 12.65 -1.27
C ALA A 355 15.18 11.15 -0.94
N ARG A 356 16.30 10.42 -0.74
CA ARG A 356 16.25 9.00 -0.39
C ARG A 356 15.60 8.71 0.96
N LEU A 357 15.70 9.61 1.94
CA LEU A 357 14.97 9.45 3.21
C LEU A 357 13.45 9.42 3.01
N TYR A 358 12.94 10.27 2.12
CA TYR A 358 11.53 10.26 1.73
C TYR A 358 11.18 8.96 1.00
N ASP A 359 11.98 8.56 0.01
CA ASP A 359 11.73 7.36 -0.79
C ASP A 359 11.72 6.08 0.07
N ILE A 360 12.60 5.96 1.08
CA ILE A 360 12.63 4.83 2.02
C ILE A 360 11.41 4.83 2.95
N SER A 361 10.89 5.99 3.33
CA SER A 361 9.75 6.10 4.25
C SER A 361 8.47 5.47 3.68
N GLN A 362 8.28 5.54 2.35
CA GLN A 362 7.05 5.10 1.69
C GLN A 362 6.87 3.57 1.73
N PRO A 363 7.85 2.74 1.30
CA PRO A 363 7.80 1.29 1.50
C PRO A 363 7.47 0.85 2.93
N TYR A 364 8.11 1.46 3.94
CA TYR A 364 7.83 1.12 5.35
C TYR A 364 6.39 1.44 5.76
N LEU A 365 5.80 2.52 5.23
CA LEU A 365 4.40 2.86 5.44
C LEU A 365 3.48 1.75 4.90
N TYR A 366 3.72 1.28 3.67
CA TYR A 366 2.90 0.23 3.03
C TYR A 366 3.13 -1.16 3.63
N LEU A 367 4.32 -1.43 4.17
CA LEU A 367 4.61 -2.64 4.95
C LEU A 367 3.99 -2.62 6.36
N GLY A 368 3.47 -1.48 6.80
CA GLY A 368 2.88 -1.30 8.13
C GLY A 368 3.89 -1.11 9.26
N ASP A 369 5.19 -0.96 8.95
CA ASP A 369 6.23 -0.59 9.92
C ASP A 369 6.22 0.93 10.10
N TYR A 370 5.18 1.39 10.79
CA TYR A 370 4.94 2.81 11.00
C TYR A 370 6.02 3.50 11.83
N ASP A 371 6.71 2.76 12.70
CA ASP A 371 7.76 3.32 13.55
C ASP A 371 9.00 3.68 12.72
N LYS A 372 9.45 2.78 11.85
CA LYS A 372 10.55 3.09 10.91
C LYS A 372 10.14 4.16 9.89
N SER A 373 8.94 4.08 9.32
CA SER A 373 8.46 5.11 8.41
C SER A 373 8.46 6.49 9.07
N LEU A 374 8.03 6.58 10.33
CA LEU A 374 8.04 7.82 11.11
C LEU A 374 9.44 8.30 11.44
N GLU A 375 10.38 7.40 11.68
CA GLU A 375 11.80 7.73 11.89
C GLU A 375 12.39 8.41 10.65
N TYR A 376 12.30 7.77 9.48
CA TYR A 376 12.82 8.33 8.22
C TYR A 376 12.14 9.65 7.86
N GLN A 377 10.82 9.77 8.05
CA GLN A 377 10.11 11.01 7.74
C GLN A 377 10.46 12.16 8.69
N LYS A 378 10.83 11.87 9.95
CA LYS A 378 11.37 12.87 10.88
C LYS A 378 12.78 13.31 10.49
N GLN A 379 13.63 12.38 10.04
CA GLN A 379 14.95 12.73 9.51
C GLN A 379 14.82 13.61 8.27
N TYR A 380 13.91 13.27 7.36
CA TYR A 380 13.59 14.07 6.18
C TYR A 380 13.09 15.49 6.55
N LEU A 381 12.22 15.61 7.56
CA LEU A 381 11.78 16.90 8.11
C LEU A 381 12.95 17.72 8.67
N ASP A 382 13.87 17.07 9.39
CA ASP A 382 15.05 17.75 9.96
C ASP A 382 16.00 18.27 8.87
N ARG A 383 16.22 17.48 7.81
CA ARG A 383 16.99 17.94 6.64
C ARG A 383 16.31 19.10 5.93
N GLY A 384 15.00 19.05 5.71
CA GLY A 384 14.24 20.18 5.14
C GLY A 384 14.35 21.47 5.96
N LYS A 385 14.38 21.38 7.30
CA LYS A 385 14.62 22.53 8.17
C LYS A 385 16.04 23.08 8.02
N LYS A 386 17.05 22.22 7.94
CA LYS A 386 18.45 22.62 7.72
C LYS A 386 18.63 23.34 6.37
N MET A 387 17.90 22.90 5.36
CA MET A 387 17.89 23.52 4.02
C MET A 387 17.05 24.80 3.96
N ASN A 388 16.25 25.08 5.00
CA ASN A 388 15.21 26.10 4.97
C ASN A 388 14.23 25.95 3.80
N ASP A 389 13.98 24.70 3.38
CA ASP A 389 13.10 24.35 2.27
C ASP A 389 11.69 24.07 2.81
N SER A 390 10.74 24.96 2.50
CA SER A 390 9.35 24.85 2.97
C SER A 390 8.57 23.71 2.30
N ASP A 391 8.93 23.34 1.07
CA ASP A 391 8.26 22.25 0.36
C ASP A 391 8.65 20.89 0.96
N ILE A 392 9.95 20.67 1.20
CA ILE A 392 10.45 19.46 1.88
C ILE A 392 9.82 19.34 3.27
N GLN A 393 9.77 20.44 4.03
CA GLN A 393 9.11 20.45 5.34
C GLN A 393 7.62 20.12 5.24
N GLY A 394 6.93 20.68 4.25
CA GLY A 394 5.53 20.37 3.95
C GLY A 394 5.31 18.90 3.63
N ARG A 395 6.11 18.32 2.72
CA ARG A 395 6.11 16.88 2.36
C ARG A 395 6.36 16.00 3.56
N ALA A 396 7.33 16.38 4.39
CA ALA A 396 7.67 15.64 5.58
C ALA A 396 6.49 15.59 6.56
N LEU A 397 5.89 16.74 6.84
CA LEU A 397 4.70 16.85 7.70
C LEU A 397 3.50 16.07 7.15
N GLU A 398 3.29 16.08 5.84
CA GLU A 398 2.24 15.29 5.20
C GLU A 398 2.47 13.79 5.37
N GLY A 399 3.69 13.30 5.10
CA GLY A 399 3.99 11.88 5.29
C GLY A 399 3.82 11.43 6.73
N ILE A 400 4.14 12.28 7.72
CA ILE A 400 3.86 12.01 9.14
C ILE A 400 2.33 11.94 9.38
N GLY A 401 1.57 12.83 8.75
CA GLY A 401 0.11 12.77 8.74
C GLY A 401 -0.41 11.44 8.19
N ASN A 402 0.14 10.99 7.05
CA ASN A 402 -0.21 9.72 6.39
C ASN A 402 0.06 8.54 7.32
N ILE A 403 1.23 8.48 7.96
CA ILE A 403 1.56 7.42 8.92
C ILE A 403 0.50 7.35 10.04
N TYR A 404 0.14 8.49 10.63
CA TYR A 404 -0.92 8.50 11.66
C TYR A 404 -2.30 8.14 11.11
N TYR A 405 -2.60 8.48 9.86
CA TYR A 405 -3.83 8.07 9.19
C TYR A 405 -3.92 6.55 9.02
N PHE A 406 -2.84 5.91 8.53
CA PHE A 406 -2.78 4.45 8.37
C PHE A 406 -2.79 3.71 9.72
N GLN A 407 -2.24 4.32 10.78
CA GLN A 407 -2.41 3.87 12.17
C GLN A 407 -3.84 4.06 12.74
N LYS A 408 -4.76 4.65 11.96
CA LYS A 408 -6.12 5.05 12.40
C LYS A 408 -6.12 6.07 13.55
N ASN A 409 -5.01 6.78 13.75
CA ASN A 409 -4.90 7.88 14.71
C ASN A 409 -5.27 9.22 14.06
N TYR A 410 -6.54 9.33 13.67
CA TYR A 410 -7.07 10.44 12.88
C TYR A 410 -6.87 11.82 13.54
N LYS A 411 -6.90 11.89 14.88
CA LYS A 411 -6.65 13.14 15.63
C LYS A 411 -5.22 13.65 15.44
N LYS A 412 -4.22 12.77 15.48
CA LYS A 412 -2.83 13.15 15.22
C LYS A 412 -2.64 13.46 13.73
N ALA A 413 -3.23 12.67 12.84
CA ALA A 413 -3.16 12.89 11.40
C ALA A 413 -3.58 14.31 11.00
N ILE A 414 -4.76 14.78 11.45
CA ILE A 414 -5.24 16.15 11.21
C ILE A 414 -4.22 17.20 11.65
N LYS A 415 -3.65 17.08 12.84
CA LYS A 415 -2.71 18.07 13.36
C LYS A 415 -1.46 18.21 12.47
N TYR A 416 -1.03 17.11 11.84
CA TYR A 416 0.10 17.14 10.91
C TYR A 416 -0.31 17.63 9.52
N TYR A 417 -1.50 17.27 9.04
CA TYR A 417 -2.03 17.83 7.79
C TYR A 417 -2.27 19.33 7.87
N GLU A 418 -2.78 19.87 8.99
CA GLU A 418 -2.95 21.32 9.20
C GLU A 418 -1.59 22.05 9.14
N LYS A 419 -0.55 21.44 9.70
CA LYS A 419 0.82 21.98 9.60
C LYS A 419 1.36 21.94 8.18
N SER A 420 1.09 20.86 7.43
CA SER A 420 1.47 20.76 6.02
C SER A 420 0.70 21.77 5.16
N ALA A 421 -0.59 21.98 5.44
CA ALA A 421 -1.42 22.98 4.79
C ALA A 421 -0.97 24.42 5.07
N ALA A 422 -0.49 24.71 6.28
CA ALA A 422 0.15 25.98 6.58
C ALA A 422 1.43 26.22 5.77
N MET A 423 2.04 25.16 5.24
CA MET A 423 3.16 25.21 4.28
C MET A 423 2.69 25.17 2.81
N GLY A 424 1.39 25.38 2.55
CA GLY A 424 0.83 25.44 1.20
C GLY A 424 0.41 24.10 0.59
N ARG A 425 0.50 22.98 1.31
CA ARG A 425 0.15 21.65 0.78
C ARG A 425 -1.25 21.18 1.20
N LYS A 426 -2.12 20.90 0.24
CA LYS A 426 -3.37 20.17 0.49
C LYS A 426 -3.12 18.66 0.40
N ALA A 427 -3.15 17.97 1.54
CA ALA A 427 -2.96 16.53 1.57
C ALA A 427 -4.26 15.78 1.21
N PHE A 428 -4.22 14.89 0.22
CA PHE A 428 -5.36 14.05 -0.21
C PHE A 428 -6.06 13.34 0.96
N TYR A 429 -5.27 12.82 1.89
CA TYR A 429 -5.77 12.05 3.03
C TYR A 429 -6.55 12.89 4.06
N VAL A 430 -6.57 14.22 3.98
CA VAL A 430 -7.47 15.07 4.78
C VAL A 430 -8.94 14.71 4.55
N GLY A 431 -9.34 14.51 3.28
CA GLY A 431 -10.68 14.05 2.96
C GLY A 431 -10.97 12.65 3.52
N GLY A 432 -9.95 11.79 3.56
CA GLY A 432 -10.03 10.47 4.20
C GLY A 432 -10.26 10.58 5.70
N VAL A 433 -9.64 11.56 6.36
CA VAL A 433 -9.90 11.84 7.78
C VAL A 433 -11.32 12.37 8.00
N TYR A 434 -11.83 13.28 7.15
CA TYR A 434 -13.22 13.71 7.24
C TYR A 434 -14.19 12.52 7.12
N THR A 435 -13.94 11.62 6.18
CA THR A 435 -14.68 10.37 6.03
C THR A 435 -14.65 9.54 7.32
N ALA A 436 -13.48 9.32 7.90
CA ALA A 436 -13.31 8.54 9.13
C ALA A 436 -13.94 9.19 10.38
N LEU A 437 -14.08 10.51 10.40
CA LEU A 437 -14.76 11.26 11.46
C LEU A 437 -16.29 11.36 11.26
N GLY A 438 -16.84 10.73 10.22
CA GLY A 438 -18.26 10.81 9.88
C GLY A 438 -18.68 12.14 9.26
N LYS A 439 -17.73 13.00 8.90
CA LYS A 439 -17.94 14.30 8.24
C LYS A 439 -18.06 14.10 6.72
N HIS A 440 -19.07 13.34 6.32
CA HIS A 440 -19.20 12.87 4.94
C HIS A 440 -19.43 14.00 3.93
N ASN A 441 -20.14 15.07 4.30
CA ASN A 441 -20.39 16.19 3.39
C ASN A 441 -19.11 17.00 3.15
N GLU A 442 -18.33 17.27 4.20
CA GLU A 442 -17.03 17.95 4.07
C GLU A 442 -16.01 17.09 3.29
N ALA A 443 -16.05 15.77 3.48
CA ALA A 443 -15.25 14.85 2.68
C ALA A 443 -15.63 14.91 1.18
N ILE A 444 -16.93 14.94 0.88
CA ILE A 444 -17.44 15.03 -0.49
C ILE A 444 -16.98 16.33 -1.16
N GLU A 445 -17.20 17.48 -0.52
CA GLU A 445 -16.77 18.78 -1.07
C GLU A 445 -15.25 18.81 -1.32
N PHE A 446 -14.48 18.24 -0.40
CA PHE A 446 -13.02 18.16 -0.52
C PHE A 446 -12.57 17.27 -1.69
N PHE A 447 -13.15 16.08 -1.85
CA PHE A 447 -12.77 15.19 -2.95
C PHE A 447 -13.33 15.64 -4.30
N GLU A 448 -14.45 16.36 -4.35
CA GLU A 448 -14.95 17.03 -5.56
C GLU A 448 -13.98 18.16 -5.99
N ASP A 449 -13.46 18.96 -5.06
CA ASP A 449 -12.44 19.98 -5.33
C ASP A 449 -11.16 19.36 -5.92
N ILE A 450 -10.69 18.25 -5.34
CA ILE A 450 -9.50 17.55 -5.84
C ILE A 450 -9.77 16.94 -7.22
N ALA A 451 -10.85 16.17 -7.39
CA ALA A 451 -11.15 15.47 -8.63
C ALA A 451 -11.34 16.41 -9.83
N THR A 452 -11.79 17.64 -9.59
CA THR A 452 -12.01 18.66 -10.63
C THR A 452 -10.75 19.45 -10.97
N LYS A 453 -9.82 19.64 -10.03
CA LYS A 453 -8.63 20.48 -10.21
C LYS A 453 -7.35 19.70 -10.50
N THR A 454 -7.32 18.42 -10.18
CA THR A 454 -6.13 17.59 -10.41
C THR A 454 -5.98 17.22 -11.88
N ASN A 455 -4.76 17.38 -12.41
CA ASN A 455 -4.36 16.78 -13.69
C ASN A 455 -3.79 15.36 -13.50
N ASP A 456 -3.47 14.97 -12.27
CA ASP A 456 -3.04 13.59 -11.97
C ASP A 456 -4.25 12.65 -11.98
N ILE A 457 -4.23 11.74 -12.96
CA ILE A 457 -5.26 10.75 -13.22
C ILE A 457 -5.41 9.73 -12.08
N TYR A 458 -4.33 9.43 -11.35
CA TYR A 458 -4.36 8.52 -10.19
C TYR A 458 -5.07 9.16 -9.01
N THR A 459 -4.69 10.40 -8.68
CA THR A 459 -5.37 11.20 -7.66
C THR A 459 -6.84 11.40 -8.01
N LYS A 460 -7.18 11.59 -9.30
CA LYS A 460 -8.57 11.67 -9.77
C LYS A 460 -9.32 10.35 -9.52
N SER A 461 -8.77 9.22 -9.95
CA SER A 461 -9.35 7.89 -9.72
C SER A 461 -9.57 7.61 -8.23
N ALA A 462 -8.55 7.88 -7.40
CA ALA A 462 -8.65 7.72 -5.95
C ALA A 462 -9.71 8.64 -5.32
N SER A 463 -9.85 9.88 -5.80
CA SER A 463 -10.88 10.82 -5.34
C SER A 463 -12.29 10.33 -5.69
N LEU A 464 -12.50 9.81 -6.91
CA LEU A 464 -13.78 9.25 -7.34
C LEU A 464 -14.18 8.05 -6.47
N ASN A 465 -13.24 7.17 -6.13
CA ASN A 465 -13.49 6.09 -5.19
C ASN A 465 -13.99 6.65 -3.84
N GLN A 466 -13.29 7.65 -3.28
CA GLN A 466 -13.66 8.22 -1.99
C GLN A 466 -15.01 8.96 -2.01
N LEU A 467 -15.34 9.63 -3.11
CA LEU A 467 -16.68 10.18 -3.33
C LEU A 467 -17.73 9.08 -3.32
N GLY A 468 -17.51 8.01 -4.07
CA GLY A 468 -18.39 6.85 -4.09
C GLY A 468 -18.61 6.26 -2.69
N GLN A 469 -17.54 6.07 -1.90
CA GLN A 469 -17.62 5.53 -0.53
C GLN A 469 -18.44 6.43 0.41
N ASN A 470 -18.27 7.76 0.33
CA ASN A 470 -19.04 8.70 1.13
C ASN A 470 -20.52 8.72 0.72
N TYR A 471 -20.82 8.74 -0.58
CA TYR A 471 -22.20 8.66 -1.06
C TYR A 471 -22.86 7.32 -0.72
N LEU A 472 -22.11 6.21 -0.72
CA LEU A 472 -22.58 4.89 -0.28
C LEU A 472 -22.96 4.90 1.20
N THR A 473 -22.13 5.52 2.05
CA THR A 473 -22.41 5.66 3.49
C THR A 473 -23.62 6.54 3.76
N LEU A 474 -23.85 7.56 2.93
CA LEU A 474 -25.05 8.40 2.96
C LEU A 474 -26.29 7.75 2.31
N GLU A 475 -26.23 6.46 1.98
CA GLU A 475 -27.30 5.67 1.34
C GLU A 475 -27.76 6.23 -0.04
N LYS A 476 -26.94 7.07 -0.67
CA LYS A 476 -27.17 7.63 -2.01
C LYS A 476 -26.58 6.70 -3.06
N TYR A 477 -27.12 5.49 -3.16
CA TYR A 477 -26.53 4.38 -3.92
C TYR A 477 -26.28 4.69 -5.39
N ASP A 478 -27.21 5.36 -6.08
CA ASP A 478 -27.04 5.67 -7.51
C ASP A 478 -25.87 6.62 -7.77
N LYS A 479 -25.68 7.63 -6.90
CA LYS A 479 -24.52 8.52 -6.99
C LYS A 479 -23.23 7.75 -6.74
N ALA A 480 -23.21 6.90 -5.71
CA ALA A 480 -22.04 6.09 -5.41
C ALA A 480 -21.64 5.19 -6.59
N ILE A 481 -22.62 4.51 -7.18
CA ILE A 481 -22.41 3.66 -8.36
C ILE A 481 -21.84 4.45 -9.54
N ASN A 482 -22.36 5.66 -9.81
CA ASN A 482 -21.83 6.50 -10.90
C ASN A 482 -20.36 6.84 -10.69
N TYR A 483 -19.97 7.30 -9.49
CA TYR A 483 -18.56 7.60 -9.20
C TYR A 483 -17.65 6.38 -9.31
N PHE A 484 -18.10 5.20 -8.85
CA PHE A 484 -17.33 3.97 -9.01
C PHE A 484 -17.23 3.50 -10.47
N GLN A 485 -18.24 3.78 -11.31
CA GLN A 485 -18.18 3.51 -12.75
C GLN A 485 -17.20 4.46 -13.46
N GLU A 486 -17.18 5.74 -13.09
CA GLU A 486 -16.19 6.70 -13.58
C GLU A 486 -14.77 6.30 -13.17
N GLN A 487 -14.57 5.90 -11.91
CA GLN A 487 -13.31 5.34 -11.44
C GLN A 487 -12.90 4.11 -12.27
N LEU A 488 -13.81 3.17 -12.49
CA LEU A 488 -13.54 1.95 -13.26
C LEU A 488 -13.08 2.28 -14.68
N ALA A 489 -13.77 3.21 -15.35
CA ALA A 489 -13.43 3.64 -16.70
C ALA A 489 -12.01 4.22 -16.77
N ILE A 490 -11.66 5.08 -15.81
CA ILE A 490 -10.30 5.66 -15.71
C ILE A 490 -9.27 4.56 -15.47
N SER A 491 -9.46 3.70 -14.47
CA SER A 491 -8.49 2.63 -14.16
C SER A 491 -8.30 1.67 -15.33
N GLN A 492 -9.34 1.40 -16.13
CA GLN A 492 -9.22 0.61 -17.36
C GLN A 492 -8.46 1.33 -18.47
N GLU A 493 -8.67 2.64 -18.63
CA GLU A 493 -7.94 3.47 -19.60
C GLU A 493 -6.44 3.49 -19.32
N ILE A 494 -6.05 3.70 -18.07
CA ILE A 494 -4.64 3.72 -17.63
C ILE A 494 -4.07 2.32 -17.35
N LYS A 495 -4.86 1.25 -17.55
CA LYS A 495 -4.51 -0.15 -17.31
C LYS A 495 -4.00 -0.43 -15.89
N GLU A 496 -4.56 0.27 -14.92
CA GLU A 496 -4.19 0.19 -13.52
C GLU A 496 -5.03 -0.89 -12.82
N ILE A 497 -4.40 -2.03 -12.56
CA ILE A 497 -5.08 -3.27 -12.17
C ILE A 497 -5.69 -3.17 -10.75
N TYR A 498 -5.04 -2.44 -9.84
CA TYR A 498 -5.49 -2.36 -8.45
C TYR A 498 -6.79 -1.54 -8.33
N GLY A 499 -6.84 -0.33 -8.89
CA GLY A 499 -8.02 0.51 -8.92
C GLY A 499 -9.13 -0.04 -9.81
N GLU A 500 -8.83 -0.79 -10.88
CA GLU A 500 -9.85 -1.56 -11.61
C GLU A 500 -10.56 -2.53 -10.66
N SER A 501 -9.78 -3.31 -9.90
CA SER A 501 -10.36 -4.27 -8.97
C SER A 501 -11.07 -3.63 -7.78
N GLU A 502 -10.54 -2.53 -7.25
CA GLU A 502 -11.18 -1.78 -6.18
C GLU A 502 -12.49 -1.11 -6.64
N ALA A 503 -12.55 -0.61 -7.87
CA ALA A 503 -13.78 -0.11 -8.47
C ALA A 503 -14.83 -1.21 -8.60
N PHE A 504 -14.46 -2.39 -9.12
CA PHE A 504 -15.37 -3.55 -9.18
C PHE A 504 -15.84 -3.99 -7.79
N LYS A 505 -14.96 -4.04 -6.79
CA LYS A 505 -15.35 -4.36 -5.42
C LYS A 505 -16.36 -3.35 -4.89
N SER A 506 -16.07 -2.06 -5.06
CA SER A 506 -16.92 -0.97 -4.57
C SER A 506 -18.28 -0.93 -5.25
N LEU A 507 -18.33 -1.17 -6.57
CA LEU A 507 -19.59 -1.40 -7.29
C LEU A 507 -20.36 -2.59 -6.72
N GLY A 508 -19.66 -3.71 -6.48
CA GLY A 508 -20.24 -4.91 -5.89
C GLY A 508 -20.92 -4.63 -4.54
N ILE A 509 -20.24 -3.89 -3.67
CA ILE A 509 -20.76 -3.48 -2.36
C ILE A 509 -21.94 -2.50 -2.52
N ALA A 510 -21.83 -1.53 -3.43
CA ALA A 510 -22.89 -0.55 -3.67
C ALA A 510 -24.18 -1.19 -4.22
N TYR A 511 -24.06 -2.13 -5.16
CA TYR A 511 -25.20 -2.91 -5.64
C TYR A 511 -25.79 -3.82 -4.58
N LEU A 512 -24.96 -4.42 -3.71
CA LEU A 512 -25.44 -5.19 -2.55
C LEU A 512 -26.26 -4.30 -1.60
N ALA A 513 -25.79 -3.10 -1.30
CA ALA A 513 -26.49 -2.14 -0.45
C ALA A 513 -27.83 -1.67 -1.08
N LYS A 514 -27.83 -1.46 -2.41
CA LYS A 514 -29.05 -1.16 -3.20
C LYS A 514 -30.04 -2.32 -3.28
N GLY A 515 -29.60 -3.56 -3.00
CA GLY A 515 -30.40 -4.78 -3.10
C GLY A 515 -30.36 -5.48 -4.47
N ASP A 516 -29.56 -5.00 -5.42
CA ASP A 516 -29.35 -5.68 -6.71
C ASP A 516 -28.27 -6.77 -6.57
N LEU A 517 -28.70 -7.93 -6.08
CA LEU A 517 -27.80 -9.05 -5.80
C LEU A 517 -27.10 -9.59 -7.07
N LYS A 518 -27.73 -9.46 -8.25
CA LYS A 518 -27.16 -9.96 -9.52
C LYS A 518 -25.98 -9.10 -9.96
N GLN A 519 -26.14 -7.77 -9.92
CA GLN A 519 -25.03 -6.87 -10.23
C GLN A 519 -23.95 -6.93 -9.15
N ALA A 520 -24.33 -7.08 -7.87
CA ALA A 520 -23.37 -7.27 -6.79
C ALA A 520 -22.47 -8.49 -7.05
N GLU A 521 -23.07 -9.65 -7.38
CA GLU A 521 -22.33 -10.87 -7.70
C GLU A 521 -21.42 -10.68 -8.91
N LYS A 522 -21.94 -10.10 -10.01
CA LYS A 522 -21.16 -9.87 -11.23
C LYS A 522 -19.90 -9.05 -10.95
N ASN A 523 -20.03 -7.93 -10.26
CA ASN A 523 -18.92 -7.02 -9.98
C ASN A 523 -17.93 -7.63 -8.97
N LEU A 524 -18.38 -8.30 -7.92
CA LEU A 524 -17.47 -8.96 -6.97
C LEU A 524 -16.69 -10.12 -7.61
N ARG A 525 -17.31 -10.88 -8.51
CA ARG A 525 -16.59 -11.90 -9.30
C ARG A 525 -15.56 -11.28 -10.24
N ALA A 526 -15.87 -10.15 -10.86
CA ALA A 526 -14.91 -9.40 -11.67
C ALA A 526 -13.73 -8.90 -10.84
N ALA A 527 -13.99 -8.34 -9.65
CA ALA A 527 -12.94 -7.91 -8.72
C ALA A 527 -11.98 -9.07 -8.37
N ILE A 528 -12.53 -10.24 -7.98
CA ILE A 528 -11.74 -11.45 -7.70
C ILE A 528 -10.90 -11.86 -8.91
N LYS A 529 -11.48 -11.89 -10.11
CA LYS A 529 -10.77 -12.26 -11.34
C LYS A 529 -9.58 -11.33 -11.62
N VAL A 530 -9.78 -10.02 -11.52
CA VAL A 530 -8.71 -9.03 -11.72
C VAL A 530 -7.61 -9.21 -10.68
N LYS A 531 -7.96 -9.40 -9.40
CA LYS A 531 -7.00 -9.60 -8.30
C LYS A 531 -6.18 -10.87 -8.45
N GLU A 532 -6.80 -11.96 -8.87
CA GLU A 532 -6.09 -13.21 -9.12
C GLU A 532 -5.12 -13.11 -10.29
N SER A 533 -5.38 -12.24 -11.29
CA SER A 533 -4.41 -11.97 -12.35
C SER A 533 -3.15 -11.25 -11.86
N ILE A 534 -3.23 -10.47 -10.77
CA ILE A 534 -2.05 -9.87 -10.11
C ILE A 534 -1.22 -10.96 -9.45
N ARG A 535 -1.90 -11.90 -8.79
CA ARG A 535 -1.28 -12.98 -8.03
C ARG A 535 -0.37 -13.86 -8.88
N GLU A 536 -0.74 -14.11 -10.14
CA GLU A 536 0.09 -14.85 -11.10
C GLU A 536 1.45 -14.17 -11.36
N LYS A 537 1.54 -12.84 -11.21
CA LYS A 537 2.76 -12.05 -11.46
C LYS A 537 3.71 -12.00 -10.26
N ILE A 538 3.27 -12.36 -9.05
CA ILE A 538 4.07 -12.31 -7.80
C ILE A 538 5.07 -13.49 -7.69
N GLY A 539 4.99 -14.49 -8.57
CA GLY A 539 5.96 -15.60 -8.61
C GLY A 539 5.78 -16.59 -7.45
N SER A 540 6.87 -17.00 -6.79
CA SER A 540 6.86 -17.99 -5.69
C SER A 540 6.98 -17.36 -4.28
N ASN A 541 6.98 -16.04 -4.15
CA ASN A 541 7.13 -15.39 -2.86
C ASN A 541 5.86 -15.55 -1.98
N ASP A 542 5.91 -16.50 -1.04
CA ASP A 542 4.81 -16.83 -0.13
C ASP A 542 4.35 -15.62 0.70
N SER A 543 5.29 -14.83 1.22
CA SER A 543 4.99 -13.66 2.06
C SER A 543 4.21 -12.58 1.29
N LEU A 544 4.64 -12.27 0.06
CA LEU A 544 3.93 -11.31 -0.81
C LEU A 544 2.55 -11.81 -1.24
N LYS A 545 2.41 -13.12 -1.48
CA LYS A 545 1.10 -13.73 -1.78
C LYS A 545 0.13 -13.67 -0.61
N VAL A 546 0.61 -13.87 0.62
CA VAL A 546 -0.18 -13.71 1.84
C VAL A 546 -0.57 -12.23 2.00
N SER A 547 0.38 -11.30 1.85
CA SER A 547 0.09 -9.86 1.95
C SER A 547 -0.94 -9.39 0.92
N LEU A 548 -0.78 -9.79 -0.35
CA LEU A 548 -1.77 -9.50 -1.40
C LEU A 548 -3.14 -10.08 -1.00
N PHE A 549 -3.17 -11.32 -0.52
CA PHE A 549 -4.41 -11.97 -0.11
C PHE A 549 -5.15 -11.18 1.00
N GLU A 550 -4.43 -10.66 2.00
CA GLU A 550 -5.01 -9.86 3.09
C GLU A 550 -5.79 -8.65 2.59
N THR A 551 -5.30 -7.98 1.55
CA THR A 551 -5.97 -6.80 0.99
C THR A 551 -7.30 -7.12 0.29
N HIS A 552 -7.63 -8.41 0.13
CA HIS A 552 -8.71 -8.87 -0.73
C HIS A 552 -9.69 -9.84 -0.06
N VAL A 553 -9.40 -10.32 1.15
CA VAL A 553 -10.29 -11.22 1.93
C VAL A 553 -11.72 -10.71 1.98
N ASP A 554 -11.90 -9.39 2.16
CA ASP A 554 -13.22 -8.76 2.22
C ASP A 554 -14.04 -8.98 0.94
N THR A 555 -13.41 -9.01 -0.24
CA THR A 555 -14.12 -9.23 -1.51
C THR A 555 -14.76 -10.61 -1.55
N TYR A 556 -14.05 -11.65 -1.09
CA TYR A 556 -14.60 -13.01 -0.96
C TYR A 556 -15.75 -13.05 0.07
N SER A 557 -15.58 -12.40 1.22
CA SER A 557 -16.60 -12.31 2.26
C SER A 557 -17.89 -11.63 1.78
N LYS A 558 -17.78 -10.51 1.06
CA LYS A 558 -18.94 -9.82 0.46
C LYS A 558 -19.64 -10.69 -0.57
N LEU A 559 -18.88 -11.43 -1.39
CA LEU A 559 -19.45 -12.33 -2.39
C LEU A 559 -20.19 -13.51 -1.72
N GLN A 560 -19.65 -14.07 -0.64
CA GLN A 560 -20.37 -15.08 0.16
C GLN A 560 -21.71 -14.53 0.64
N LYS A 561 -21.72 -13.33 1.25
CA LYS A 561 -22.96 -12.66 1.70
C LYS A 561 -23.98 -12.48 0.57
N VAL A 562 -23.54 -12.05 -0.61
CA VAL A 562 -24.39 -11.92 -1.80
C VAL A 562 -24.98 -13.27 -2.22
N LEU A 563 -24.16 -14.32 -2.25
CA LEU A 563 -24.58 -15.67 -2.67
C LEU A 563 -25.55 -16.31 -1.67
N ILE A 564 -25.33 -16.15 -0.36
CA ILE A 564 -26.27 -16.58 0.67
C ILE A 564 -27.61 -15.87 0.53
N LYS A 565 -27.61 -14.54 0.33
CA LYS A 565 -28.85 -13.77 0.06
C LYS A 565 -29.59 -14.22 -1.21
N GLN A 566 -28.88 -14.80 -2.19
CA GLN A 566 -29.47 -15.39 -3.38
C GLN A 566 -29.87 -16.87 -3.20
N ASN A 567 -29.75 -17.43 -1.99
CA ASN A 567 -29.95 -18.86 -1.69
C ASN A 567 -29.01 -19.80 -2.46
N LYS A 568 -27.82 -19.31 -2.85
CA LYS A 568 -26.76 -20.07 -3.52
C LYS A 568 -25.73 -20.58 -2.50
N ILE A 569 -26.20 -21.41 -1.57
CA ILE A 569 -25.42 -21.87 -0.41
C ILE A 569 -24.14 -22.61 -0.81
N LYS A 570 -24.20 -23.43 -1.86
CA LYS A 570 -23.05 -24.22 -2.35
C LYS A 570 -22.01 -23.33 -3.04
N ASP A 571 -22.44 -22.40 -3.87
CA ASP A 571 -21.54 -21.42 -4.50
C ASP A 571 -20.84 -20.56 -3.43
N ALA A 572 -21.56 -20.21 -2.34
CA ALA A 572 -20.96 -19.48 -1.23
C ALA A 572 -19.86 -20.28 -0.53
N LEU A 573 -20.06 -21.60 -0.33
CA LEU A 573 -19.03 -22.51 0.18
C LEU A 573 -17.80 -22.58 -0.74
N GLU A 574 -17.99 -22.64 -2.06
CA GLU A 574 -16.87 -22.62 -3.02
C GLU A 574 -16.08 -21.31 -2.96
N ILE A 575 -16.77 -20.16 -2.83
CA ILE A 575 -16.12 -18.86 -2.67
C ILE A 575 -15.42 -18.74 -1.32
N SER A 576 -15.99 -19.36 -0.28
CA SER A 576 -15.39 -19.46 1.04
C SER A 576 -14.05 -20.19 0.97
N GLU A 577 -13.99 -21.38 0.35
CA GLU A 577 -12.74 -22.12 0.16
C GLU A 577 -11.75 -21.42 -0.78
N ARG A 578 -12.24 -20.76 -1.84
CA ARG A 578 -11.38 -19.95 -2.72
C ARG A 578 -10.68 -18.80 -1.99
N GLY A 579 -11.37 -18.23 -1.00
CA GLY A 579 -10.87 -17.18 -0.11
C GLY A 579 -10.18 -17.72 1.15
N ARG A 580 -9.54 -18.90 1.11
CA ARG A 580 -8.80 -19.48 2.24
C ARG A 580 -7.50 -20.10 1.81
N ALA A 581 -6.51 -20.03 2.70
CA ALA A 581 -5.25 -20.78 2.62
C ALA A 581 -4.59 -20.74 1.23
N ARG A 582 -4.75 -19.64 0.49
CA ARG A 582 -4.52 -19.66 -0.95
C ARG A 582 -3.04 -19.74 -1.27
N ALA A 583 -2.20 -19.02 -0.53
CA ALA A 583 -0.75 -19.12 -0.64
C ALA A 583 -0.30 -20.49 -0.15
N PHE A 584 -0.95 -21.06 0.87
CA PHE A 584 -0.61 -22.39 1.36
C PHE A 584 -0.90 -23.49 0.33
N VAL A 585 -2.06 -23.42 -0.31
CA VAL A 585 -2.47 -24.30 -1.40
C VAL A 585 -1.46 -24.25 -2.55
N GLU A 586 -1.01 -23.06 -2.91
CA GLU A 586 0.03 -22.87 -3.94
C GLU A 586 1.38 -23.42 -3.50
N LEU A 587 1.77 -23.21 -2.24
CA LEU A 587 3.00 -23.75 -1.67
C LEU A 587 3.03 -25.28 -1.70
N LEU A 588 1.92 -25.94 -1.35
CA LEU A 588 1.79 -27.40 -1.45
C LEU A 588 1.81 -27.87 -2.89
N PHE A 589 1.16 -27.14 -3.79
CA PHE A 589 1.10 -27.50 -5.20
C PHE A 589 2.46 -27.42 -5.89
N ASP A 590 3.24 -26.38 -5.62
CA ASP A 590 4.60 -26.22 -6.15
C ASP A 590 5.52 -27.40 -5.76
N ARG A 591 5.21 -28.10 -4.66
CA ARG A 591 5.93 -29.32 -4.24
C ARG A 591 5.49 -30.59 -4.96
N LEU A 592 4.25 -30.65 -5.41
CA LEU A 592 3.69 -31.81 -6.13
C LEU A 592 4.19 -31.87 -7.58
N SER A 593 4.53 -30.72 -8.18
CA SER A 593 4.85 -30.67 -9.61
C SER A 593 6.27 -31.17 -9.92
N SER A 594 6.39 -32.46 -10.23
CA SER A 594 7.38 -32.94 -11.21
C SER A 594 6.76 -32.77 -12.61
N GLU A 595 7.33 -31.85 -13.41
CA GLU A 595 7.13 -31.71 -14.86
C GLU A 595 5.74 -32.08 -15.45
N ALA A 596 4.64 -31.34 -15.18
CA ALA A 596 3.44 -31.43 -16.05
C ALA A 596 2.34 -30.38 -15.87
N ILE A 597 2.22 -29.67 -14.73
CA ILE A 597 1.08 -28.77 -14.52
C ILE A 597 1.57 -27.33 -14.41
N THR A 598 1.27 -26.54 -15.43
CA THR A 598 1.46 -25.09 -15.38
C THR A 598 0.74 -24.52 -14.16
N LYS A 599 1.41 -23.62 -13.41
CA LYS A 599 0.86 -22.87 -12.25
C LYS A 599 -0.50 -22.21 -12.51
N ALA A 600 -0.90 -22.09 -13.78
CA ALA A 600 -2.13 -21.50 -14.28
C ALA A 600 -3.45 -22.22 -13.92
N ASN A 601 -3.47 -23.29 -13.11
CA ASN A 601 -4.73 -24.02 -12.88
C ASN A 601 -4.94 -24.67 -11.50
N ILE A 602 -4.43 -24.08 -10.42
CA ILE A 602 -4.87 -24.49 -9.07
C ILE A 602 -6.27 -23.92 -8.83
N GLN A 603 -7.29 -24.59 -9.34
CA GLN A 603 -8.67 -24.16 -9.13
C GLN A 603 -9.09 -24.48 -7.69
N PRO A 604 -9.82 -23.59 -7.01
CA PRO A 604 -10.48 -23.88 -5.74
C PRO A 604 -11.41 -25.10 -5.88
N PRO A 605 -11.65 -25.86 -4.81
CA PRO A 605 -12.48 -27.04 -4.89
C PRO A 605 -13.94 -26.64 -5.13
N THR A 606 -14.57 -27.27 -6.11
CA THR A 606 -16.03 -27.23 -6.29
C THR A 606 -16.73 -27.94 -5.12
N PHE A 607 -18.02 -27.68 -4.91
CA PHE A 607 -18.76 -28.36 -3.84
C PHE A 607 -18.76 -29.89 -4.00
N LYS A 608 -18.69 -30.40 -5.24
CA LYS A 608 -18.56 -31.85 -5.51
C LYS A 608 -17.22 -32.40 -5.06
N GLN A 609 -16.14 -31.64 -5.26
CA GLN A 609 -14.82 -32.00 -4.75
C GLN A 609 -14.80 -31.94 -3.22
N ILE A 610 -15.42 -30.92 -2.61
CA ILE A 610 -15.58 -30.84 -1.15
C ILE A 610 -16.31 -32.07 -0.59
N GLN A 611 -17.42 -32.49 -1.20
CA GLN A 611 -18.13 -33.72 -0.82
C GLN A 611 -17.22 -34.96 -0.93
N LYS A 612 -16.43 -35.05 -2.01
CA LYS A 612 -15.48 -36.15 -2.20
C LYS A 612 -14.39 -36.14 -1.12
N ILE A 613 -13.89 -34.96 -0.73
CA ILE A 613 -12.89 -34.84 0.33
C ILE A 613 -13.48 -35.30 1.67
N ALA A 614 -14.70 -34.89 2.03
CA ALA A 614 -15.37 -35.37 3.24
C ALA A 614 -15.55 -36.90 3.25
N ALA A 615 -15.93 -37.48 2.11
CA ALA A 615 -16.02 -38.93 1.95
C ALA A 615 -14.66 -39.64 2.06
N GLN A 616 -13.62 -39.11 1.41
CA GLN A 616 -12.26 -39.65 1.47
C GLN A 616 -11.67 -39.61 2.88
N GLN A 617 -11.94 -38.52 3.61
CA GLN A 617 -11.54 -38.37 5.00
C GLN A 617 -12.41 -39.22 5.93
N ALA A 618 -13.56 -39.71 5.49
CA ALA A 618 -14.58 -40.37 6.31
C ALA A 618 -14.86 -39.58 7.61
N ALA A 619 -15.11 -38.29 7.45
CA ALA A 619 -15.32 -37.32 8.54
C ALA A 619 -16.36 -36.26 8.16
N THR A 620 -17.11 -35.79 9.17
CA THR A 620 -17.97 -34.61 9.02
C THR A 620 -17.09 -33.36 9.09
N ILE A 621 -17.10 -32.55 8.04
CA ILE A 621 -16.33 -31.31 7.97
C ILE A 621 -17.23 -30.14 8.37
N VAL A 622 -16.76 -29.30 9.30
CA VAL A 622 -17.46 -28.09 9.75
C VAL A 622 -16.61 -26.88 9.37
N GLU A 623 -17.07 -26.09 8.41
CA GLU A 623 -16.37 -24.89 7.96
C GLU A 623 -17.04 -23.61 8.48
N TYR A 624 -16.25 -22.73 9.09
CA TYR A 624 -16.69 -21.45 9.61
C TYR A 624 -16.25 -20.30 8.72
N SER A 625 -17.15 -19.36 8.40
CA SER A 625 -16.81 -18.05 7.85
C SER A 625 -17.38 -16.91 8.69
N ILE A 626 -16.53 -15.98 9.08
CA ILE A 626 -16.82 -14.76 9.84
C ILE A 626 -17.03 -13.65 8.81
N ILE A 627 -18.28 -13.23 8.66
CA ILE A 627 -18.71 -12.23 7.69
C ILE A 627 -19.35 -11.07 8.43
N GLU A 628 -18.59 -9.99 8.63
CA GLU A 628 -19.02 -8.82 9.40
C GLU A 628 -19.47 -9.22 10.82
N ASP A 629 -20.77 -9.09 11.11
CA ASP A 629 -21.41 -9.42 12.39
C ASP A 629 -22.08 -10.81 12.38
N GLN A 630 -21.78 -11.65 11.38
CA GLN A 630 -22.38 -12.96 11.20
C GLN A 630 -21.35 -14.09 11.15
N LEU A 631 -21.76 -15.26 11.64
CA LEU A 631 -21.06 -16.52 11.49
C LEU A 631 -21.84 -17.42 10.54
N TYR A 632 -21.19 -17.84 9.47
CA TYR A 632 -21.66 -18.84 8.51
C TYR A 632 -21.02 -20.17 8.86
N ILE A 633 -21.83 -21.22 8.97
CA ILE A 633 -21.40 -22.56 9.34
C ILE A 633 -21.90 -23.54 8.28
N TRP A 634 -20.98 -24.16 7.55
CA TRP A 634 -21.31 -25.28 6.66
C TRP A 634 -20.92 -26.59 7.33
N VAL A 635 -21.80 -27.58 7.25
CA VAL A 635 -21.55 -28.94 7.72
C VAL A 635 -21.65 -29.88 6.53
N VAL A 636 -20.51 -30.45 6.15
CA VAL A 636 -20.37 -31.40 5.04
C VAL A 636 -20.20 -32.79 5.62
N GLN A 637 -21.23 -33.62 5.53
CA GLN A 637 -21.19 -34.99 6.03
C GLN A 637 -20.41 -35.91 5.08
N PRO A 638 -19.85 -37.04 5.56
CA PRO A 638 -19.13 -38.02 4.72
C PRO A 638 -19.97 -38.57 3.56
N LYS A 639 -21.30 -38.59 3.71
CA LYS A 639 -22.26 -39.04 2.69
C LYS A 639 -22.47 -38.00 1.56
N GLY A 640 -21.92 -36.80 1.71
CA GLY A 640 -22.03 -35.70 0.77
C GLY A 640 -23.18 -34.73 1.06
N GLU A 641 -23.96 -34.91 2.11
CA GLU A 641 -24.97 -33.91 2.52
C GLU A 641 -24.27 -32.63 3.00
N ILE A 642 -24.77 -31.47 2.55
CA ILE A 642 -24.25 -30.15 2.93
C ILE A 642 -25.39 -29.39 3.59
N GLU A 643 -25.21 -29.08 4.86
CA GLU A 643 -26.10 -28.21 5.61
C GLU A 643 -25.44 -26.87 5.91
N PHE A 644 -26.28 -25.86 6.13
CA PHE A 644 -25.86 -24.50 6.41
C PHE A 644 -26.62 -23.94 7.60
N ARG A 645 -25.91 -23.21 8.47
CA ARG A 645 -26.47 -22.42 9.56
C ARG A 645 -25.83 -21.03 9.51
N GLN A 646 -26.63 -20.03 9.85
CA GLN A 646 -26.20 -18.64 9.96
C GLN A 646 -26.57 -18.12 11.35
N ILE A 647 -25.60 -17.49 12.01
CA ILE A 647 -25.77 -16.92 13.36
C ILE A 647 -25.35 -15.46 13.34
N GLU A 648 -26.15 -14.60 13.96
CA GLU A 648 -25.79 -13.20 14.18
C GLU A 648 -25.04 -13.10 15.51
N PHE A 649 -23.83 -12.54 15.53
CA PHE A 649 -23.04 -12.46 16.77
C PHE A 649 -23.79 -11.72 17.86
N LYS A 650 -24.55 -10.67 17.52
CA LYS A 650 -25.30 -9.88 18.49
C LYS A 650 -26.32 -10.70 19.28
N SER A 651 -26.87 -11.78 18.71
CA SER A 651 -27.84 -12.62 19.41
C SER A 651 -27.23 -13.48 20.51
N VAL A 652 -25.91 -13.70 20.49
CA VAL A 652 -25.18 -14.55 21.46
C VAL A 652 -24.19 -13.73 22.28
N LEU A 653 -23.52 -12.75 21.67
CA LEU A 653 -22.42 -12.00 22.27
C LEU A 653 -22.86 -10.70 22.94
N GLU A 654 -24.08 -10.23 22.68
CA GLU A 654 -24.62 -8.95 23.16
C GLU A 654 -23.73 -7.75 22.78
N ASN A 655 -22.91 -7.26 23.72
CA ASN A 655 -22.02 -6.10 23.55
C ASN A 655 -20.53 -6.49 23.39
N GLN A 656 -20.21 -7.78 23.38
CA GLN A 656 -18.83 -8.29 23.26
C GLN A 656 -18.54 -8.68 21.80
N THR A 657 -17.30 -8.49 21.32
CA THR A 657 -16.90 -9.02 20.00
C THR A 657 -16.45 -10.47 20.10
N LEU A 658 -16.44 -11.21 18.98
CA LEU A 658 -15.88 -12.57 18.93
C LEU A 658 -14.41 -12.57 19.34
N THR A 659 -13.63 -11.61 18.85
CA THR A 659 -12.21 -11.44 19.19
C THR A 659 -12.02 -11.27 20.69
N ASP A 660 -12.82 -10.40 21.33
CA ASP A 660 -12.77 -10.21 22.79
C ASP A 660 -13.10 -11.51 23.53
N LEU A 661 -14.14 -12.24 23.10
CA LEU A 661 -14.52 -13.51 23.72
C LEU A 661 -13.39 -14.55 23.64
N VAL A 662 -12.72 -14.68 22.48
CA VAL A 662 -11.59 -15.59 22.31
C VAL A 662 -10.41 -15.17 23.19
N ILE A 663 -10.10 -13.87 23.25
CA ILE A 663 -9.04 -13.34 24.11
C ILE A 663 -9.34 -13.62 25.57
N ASP A 664 -10.57 -13.38 26.03
CA ASP A 664 -10.98 -13.59 27.41
C ASP A 664 -10.99 -15.08 27.76
N ALA A 665 -11.45 -15.95 26.86
CA ALA A 665 -11.38 -17.40 27.03
C ALA A 665 -9.93 -17.86 27.24
N ARG A 666 -8.99 -17.36 26.41
CA ARG A 666 -7.57 -17.68 26.54
C ARG A 666 -6.97 -17.15 27.84
N LYS A 667 -7.29 -15.91 28.23
CA LYS A 667 -6.84 -15.36 29.52
C LYS A 667 -7.33 -16.23 30.68
N ALA A 668 -8.61 -16.60 30.68
CA ALA A 668 -9.21 -17.43 31.71
C ALA A 668 -8.64 -18.86 31.76
N LEU A 669 -8.15 -19.38 30.63
CA LEU A 669 -7.45 -20.66 30.55
C LEU A 669 -6.01 -20.60 31.09
N LEU A 670 -5.31 -19.49 30.87
CA LEU A 670 -3.85 -19.42 31.02
C LEU A 670 -3.36 -18.55 32.17
N VAL A 671 -4.24 -17.75 32.78
CA VAL A 671 -3.91 -16.82 33.88
C VAL A 671 -4.72 -17.16 35.13
N LYS A 672 -4.08 -17.09 36.31
CA LYS A 672 -4.74 -17.36 37.59
C LYS A 672 -5.70 -16.20 37.97
N PRO A 673 -6.88 -16.50 38.55
CA PRO A 673 -7.46 -17.83 38.75
C PRO A 673 -7.98 -18.44 37.44
N TYR A 674 -7.75 -19.75 37.25
CA TYR A 674 -8.14 -20.46 36.02
C TYR A 674 -9.65 -20.76 36.03
N GLN A 675 -10.45 -19.92 35.38
CA GLN A 675 -11.93 -20.03 35.37
C GLN A 675 -12.52 -19.82 33.97
N PRO A 676 -12.26 -20.73 33.01
CA PRO A 676 -12.66 -20.56 31.61
C PRO A 676 -14.11 -20.96 31.30
N GLN A 677 -14.84 -21.55 32.25
CA GLN A 677 -16.11 -22.26 32.00
C GLN A 677 -17.16 -21.36 31.33
N ALA A 678 -17.31 -20.12 31.79
CA ALA A 678 -18.30 -19.20 31.23
C ALA A 678 -17.99 -18.87 29.76
N GLN A 679 -16.71 -18.62 29.44
CA GLN A 679 -16.29 -18.30 28.08
C GLN A 679 -16.35 -19.53 27.15
N LEU A 680 -15.96 -20.71 27.64
CA LEU A 680 -16.04 -21.97 26.89
C LEU A 680 -17.49 -22.35 26.55
N LYS A 681 -18.42 -22.08 27.48
CA LYS A 681 -19.85 -22.29 27.26
C LYS A 681 -20.42 -21.32 26.24
N LYS A 682 -20.08 -20.03 26.33
CA LYS A 682 -20.50 -19.01 25.35
C LYS A 682 -19.95 -19.30 23.95
N LEU A 683 -18.72 -19.81 23.85
CA LEU A 683 -18.15 -20.29 22.59
C LEU A 683 -18.86 -21.55 22.06
N TYR A 684 -19.30 -22.47 22.94
CA TYR A 684 -20.11 -23.62 22.54
C TYR A 684 -21.48 -23.20 21.98
N GLU A 685 -22.19 -22.29 22.67
CA GLU A 685 -23.48 -21.74 22.23
C GLU A 685 -23.38 -21.07 20.86
N LEU A 686 -22.24 -20.41 20.58
CA LEU A 686 -22.01 -19.76 19.29
C LEU A 686 -21.60 -20.73 18.17
N LEU A 687 -20.70 -21.68 18.45
CA LEU A 687 -20.02 -22.47 17.42
C LEU A 687 -20.63 -23.85 17.21
N ILE A 688 -21.12 -24.49 18.28
CA ILE A 688 -21.49 -25.91 18.27
C ILE A 688 -22.99 -26.11 18.41
N GLU A 689 -23.65 -25.41 19.35
CA GLU A 689 -25.09 -25.57 19.59
C GLU A 689 -25.94 -25.43 18.31
N PRO A 690 -25.66 -24.49 17.38
CA PRO A 690 -26.44 -24.35 16.15
C PRO A 690 -26.38 -25.53 15.17
N ILE A 691 -25.37 -26.40 15.33
CA ILE A 691 -25.11 -27.55 14.47
C ILE A 691 -25.12 -28.88 15.25
N ALA A 692 -25.46 -28.86 16.55
CA ALA A 692 -25.38 -30.05 17.40
C ALA A 692 -26.33 -31.17 16.94
N ASP A 693 -27.43 -30.82 16.27
CA ASP A 693 -28.42 -31.73 15.67
C ASP A 693 -27.88 -32.53 14.47
N ILE A 694 -26.82 -32.04 13.82
CA ILE A 694 -26.26 -32.60 12.58
C ILE A 694 -24.82 -33.13 12.73
N LEU A 695 -24.22 -32.94 13.90
CA LEU A 695 -22.96 -33.59 14.25
C LEU A 695 -23.16 -35.10 14.49
N PRO A 696 -22.13 -35.92 14.23
CA PRO A 696 -22.25 -37.37 14.39
C PRO A 696 -22.50 -37.76 15.84
N SER A 697 -23.47 -38.65 16.08
CA SER A 697 -23.81 -39.14 17.42
C SER A 697 -22.84 -40.20 17.96
N ASN A 698 -22.10 -40.86 17.06
CA ASN A 698 -21.07 -41.84 17.44
C ASN A 698 -19.76 -41.10 17.77
N PRO A 699 -19.21 -41.21 18.99
CA PRO A 699 -17.99 -40.48 19.36
C PRO A 699 -16.73 -40.90 18.60
N GLU A 700 -16.72 -42.07 17.96
CA GLU A 700 -15.62 -42.54 17.12
C GLU A 700 -15.68 -41.97 15.69
N GLU A 701 -16.82 -41.40 15.28
CA GLU A 701 -16.91 -40.67 14.03
C GLU A 701 -16.24 -39.29 14.16
N ARG A 702 -15.47 -38.93 13.13
CA ARG A 702 -14.58 -37.78 13.16
C ARG A 702 -15.30 -36.50 12.74
N VAL A 703 -14.98 -35.42 13.44
CA VAL A 703 -15.36 -34.05 13.08
C VAL A 703 -14.09 -33.26 12.79
N ILE A 704 -13.98 -32.70 11.59
CA ILE A 704 -12.87 -31.82 11.18
C ILE A 704 -13.39 -30.39 11.16
N PHE A 705 -12.88 -29.54 12.05
CA PHE A 705 -13.19 -28.11 12.01
C PHE A 705 -12.22 -27.39 11.07
N ILE A 706 -12.76 -26.50 10.23
CA ILE A 706 -12.03 -25.54 9.40
C ILE A 706 -12.23 -24.15 10.00
N PRO A 707 -11.34 -23.70 10.91
CA PRO A 707 -11.49 -22.43 11.59
C PRO A 707 -11.19 -21.25 10.65
N GLN A 708 -11.60 -20.05 11.05
CA GLN A 708 -11.18 -18.81 10.41
C GLN A 708 -10.72 -17.81 11.46
N ARG A 709 -9.65 -17.06 11.15
CA ARG A 709 -9.09 -16.01 12.01
C ARG A 709 -8.89 -16.48 13.46
N GLU A 710 -9.43 -15.77 14.45
CA GLU A 710 -9.23 -16.05 15.88
C GLU A 710 -9.75 -17.42 16.31
N LEU A 711 -10.62 -18.06 15.53
CA LEU A 711 -11.09 -19.42 15.81
C LEU A 711 -9.95 -20.46 15.77
N PHE A 712 -8.82 -20.19 15.10
CA PHE A 712 -7.62 -21.03 15.16
C PHE A 712 -7.02 -21.12 16.57
N LEU A 713 -7.38 -20.21 17.47
CA LEU A 713 -6.88 -20.19 18.85
C LEU A 713 -7.82 -20.88 19.85
N ILE A 714 -8.96 -21.40 19.39
CA ILE A 714 -9.97 -22.03 20.23
C ILE A 714 -9.65 -23.52 20.39
N PRO A 715 -9.56 -24.03 21.63
CA PRO A 715 -9.51 -25.46 21.87
C PRO A 715 -10.92 -26.06 21.71
N PHE A 716 -11.32 -26.42 20.49
CA PHE A 716 -12.64 -27.02 20.20
C PHE A 716 -12.96 -28.19 21.15
N VAL A 717 -11.96 -28.99 21.48
CA VAL A 717 -12.04 -30.13 22.42
C VAL A 717 -12.54 -29.74 23.81
N ALA A 718 -12.32 -28.50 24.25
CA ALA A 718 -12.69 -27.98 25.56
C ALA A 718 -13.97 -27.12 25.56
N LEU A 719 -14.61 -26.92 24.41
CA LEU A 719 -15.92 -26.27 24.39
C LEU A 719 -16.90 -27.07 25.23
N MET A 720 -17.67 -26.39 26.08
CA MET A 720 -18.48 -26.99 27.12
C MET A 720 -19.95 -26.73 26.86
N ASP A 721 -20.76 -27.78 26.87
CA ASP A 721 -22.21 -27.65 26.66
C ASP A 721 -22.95 -27.16 27.92
N ASN A 722 -24.27 -26.99 27.78
CA ASN A 722 -25.17 -26.60 28.87
C ASN A 722 -25.22 -27.60 30.04
N GLN A 723 -24.73 -28.83 29.85
CA GLN A 723 -24.70 -29.92 30.82
C GLN A 723 -23.30 -30.13 31.44
N GLU A 724 -22.40 -29.15 31.24
CA GLU A 724 -21.01 -29.17 31.70
C GLU A 724 -20.16 -30.33 31.11
N LYS A 725 -20.54 -30.86 29.93
CA LYS A 725 -19.75 -31.84 29.20
C LYS A 725 -18.89 -31.18 28.14
N TYR A 726 -17.64 -31.61 28.07
CA TYR A 726 -16.70 -31.14 27.05
C TYR A 726 -16.98 -31.80 25.70
N LEU A 727 -16.72 -31.08 24.61
CA LEU A 727 -16.95 -31.56 23.25
C LEU A 727 -16.15 -32.84 22.93
N ILE A 728 -14.93 -32.96 23.48
CA ILE A 728 -14.06 -34.14 23.32
C ILE A 728 -14.68 -35.43 23.88
N GLU A 729 -15.60 -35.32 24.84
CA GLU A 729 -16.31 -36.48 25.38
C GLU A 729 -17.29 -37.05 24.34
N LYS A 730 -17.79 -36.22 23.43
CA LYS A 730 -18.82 -36.56 22.44
C LYS A 730 -18.28 -36.86 21.05
N HIS A 731 -17.14 -36.29 20.66
CA HIS A 731 -16.63 -36.41 19.28
C HIS A 731 -15.12 -36.58 19.23
N THR A 732 -14.65 -37.29 18.20
CA THR A 732 -13.23 -37.32 17.82
C THR A 732 -12.92 -36.14 16.89
N ILE A 733 -12.04 -35.24 17.32
CA ILE A 733 -11.90 -33.90 16.74
C ILE A 733 -10.52 -33.72 16.09
N LEU A 734 -10.51 -33.10 14.91
CA LEU A 734 -9.33 -32.58 14.23
C LEU A 734 -9.58 -31.16 13.71
N THR A 735 -8.53 -30.48 13.32
CA THR A 735 -8.60 -29.20 12.61
C THR A 735 -7.90 -29.25 11.26
N ALA A 736 -8.28 -28.40 10.31
CA ALA A 736 -7.48 -28.16 9.11
C ALA A 736 -7.58 -26.69 8.67
N PRO A 737 -6.54 -26.12 8.00
CA PRO A 737 -6.57 -24.72 7.58
C PRO A 737 -7.57 -24.42 6.46
N ALA A 738 -7.81 -25.38 5.58
CA ALA A 738 -8.85 -25.35 4.54
C ALA A 738 -9.19 -26.79 4.11
N ILE A 739 -10.35 -27.00 3.49
CA ILE A 739 -10.77 -28.33 3.01
C ILE A 739 -9.82 -28.81 1.90
N GLN A 740 -9.42 -27.92 0.99
CA GLN A 740 -8.51 -28.28 -0.11
C GLN A 740 -7.15 -28.82 0.38
N ILE A 741 -6.65 -28.33 1.52
CA ILE A 741 -5.37 -28.77 2.10
C ILE A 741 -5.41 -30.28 2.41
N LEU A 742 -6.54 -30.80 2.89
CA LEU A 742 -6.71 -32.23 3.16
C LEU A 742 -6.56 -33.11 1.90
N GLU A 743 -6.91 -32.58 0.72
CA GLU A 743 -6.72 -33.30 -0.54
C GLU A 743 -5.25 -33.22 -1.01
N LEU A 744 -4.63 -32.04 -0.87
CA LEU A 744 -3.26 -31.80 -1.36
C LEU A 744 -2.22 -32.56 -0.54
N THR A 745 -2.32 -32.54 0.80
CA THR A 745 -1.42 -33.33 1.65
C THR A 745 -1.58 -34.83 1.39
N HIS A 746 -2.80 -35.27 1.09
CA HIS A 746 -3.07 -36.66 0.76
C HIS A 746 -2.40 -37.06 -0.55
N LYS A 747 -2.53 -36.22 -1.59
CA LYS A 747 -1.85 -36.42 -2.88
C LYS A 747 -0.34 -36.44 -2.72
N GLN A 748 0.22 -35.49 -1.97
CA GLN A 748 1.67 -35.41 -1.71
C GLN A 748 2.19 -36.69 -1.07
N ARG A 749 1.50 -37.18 -0.06
CA ARG A 749 1.83 -38.46 0.58
C ARG A 749 1.76 -39.63 -0.40
N VAL A 750 0.71 -39.72 -1.22
CA VAL A 750 0.56 -40.80 -2.20
C VAL A 750 1.65 -40.75 -3.27
N GLU A 751 2.04 -39.57 -3.74
CA GLU A 751 3.11 -39.38 -4.72
C GLU A 751 4.49 -39.69 -4.14
N ASN A 752 4.79 -39.22 -2.93
CA ASN A 752 6.02 -39.57 -2.21
C ASN A 752 6.13 -41.09 -2.00
N LYS A 753 5.00 -41.77 -1.70
CA LYS A 753 4.95 -43.24 -1.61
C LYS A 753 5.19 -43.94 -2.95
N LYS A 754 4.74 -43.37 -4.08
CA LYS A 754 4.98 -43.94 -5.42
C LYS A 754 6.43 -43.77 -5.89
N ALA A 755 7.10 -42.67 -5.51
CA ALA A 755 8.51 -42.44 -5.81
C ALA A 755 9.45 -43.39 -5.04
N SER A 756 8.96 -44.07 -3.99
CA SER A 756 9.68 -45.10 -3.22
C SER A 756 8.87 -46.41 -3.15
N PRO A 757 8.88 -47.26 -4.19
CA PRO A 757 8.00 -48.43 -4.33
C PRO A 757 8.19 -49.58 -3.33
N GLN A 758 9.11 -49.48 -2.36
CA GLN A 758 9.33 -50.52 -1.35
C GLN A 758 8.27 -50.54 -0.23
N ASN A 759 7.27 -49.66 -0.28
CA ASN A 759 6.32 -49.43 0.82
C ASN A 759 4.91 -49.96 0.51
N ASP A 760 4.81 -51.21 0.06
CA ASP A 760 3.52 -51.86 -0.19
C ASP A 760 2.84 -52.33 1.12
N LEU A 761 1.61 -51.80 1.29
CA LEU A 761 0.43 -52.44 1.87
C LEU A 761 0.23 -52.53 3.42
N ILE A 762 -0.92 -51.93 3.79
CA ILE A 762 -1.82 -52.20 4.93
C ILE A 762 -1.63 -51.35 6.21
N ILE A 763 -2.76 -50.75 6.58
CA ILE A 763 -3.08 -49.90 7.73
C ILE A 763 -2.73 -50.64 9.04
N GLY A 764 -1.88 -50.00 9.85
CA GLY A 764 -1.37 -50.55 11.11
C GLY A 764 0.16 -50.63 11.11
N LEU A 765 0.81 -49.46 11.18
CA LEU A 765 2.27 -49.21 11.31
C LEU A 765 3.21 -50.44 11.21
N PRO A 766 3.46 -51.07 10.04
CA PRO A 766 4.55 -52.02 9.90
C PRO A 766 5.87 -51.26 9.69
N ARG A 767 6.92 -51.67 10.39
CA ARG A 767 8.28 -51.14 10.17
C ARG A 767 8.87 -51.71 8.88
N ASN A 768 9.32 -50.82 8.00
CA ASN A 768 10.31 -51.19 7.00
C ASN A 768 11.72 -51.08 7.61
N GLU A 769 12.61 -52.02 7.29
CA GLU A 769 14.00 -52.06 7.80
C GLU A 769 14.82 -50.79 7.44
N ASN A 770 14.33 -49.97 6.49
CA ASN A 770 14.99 -48.74 6.01
C ASN A 770 14.37 -47.41 6.50
N GLN A 771 13.29 -47.42 7.29
CA GLN A 771 12.68 -46.19 7.83
C GLN A 771 12.78 -46.13 9.36
N SER A 772 13.55 -45.18 9.89
CA SER A 772 13.74 -44.96 11.33
C SER A 772 12.83 -43.86 11.85
N ASP A 773 12.13 -44.09 12.96
CA ASP A 773 11.41 -43.02 13.67
C ASP A 773 12.41 -42.09 14.39
N LEU A 774 12.10 -40.79 14.42
CA LEU A 774 12.96 -39.75 15.03
C LEU A 774 12.28 -39.19 16.28
N VAL A 775 12.92 -39.37 17.43
CA VAL A 775 12.43 -38.86 18.72
C VAL A 775 13.49 -37.97 19.35
N ILE A 776 13.17 -36.69 19.51
CA ILE A 776 14.08 -35.68 20.05
C ILE A 776 13.51 -35.15 21.37
N GLY A 777 14.37 -35.02 22.39
CA GLY A 777 13.97 -34.48 23.68
C GLY A 777 15.09 -33.74 24.39
N ASN A 778 14.77 -32.59 24.97
CA ASN A 778 15.69 -31.82 25.83
C ASN A 778 17.12 -31.67 25.24
N PRO A 779 17.27 -31.03 24.06
CA PRO A 779 18.60 -30.72 23.52
C PRO A 779 19.37 -29.80 24.47
N SER A 780 20.69 -29.73 24.28
CA SER A 780 21.51 -28.74 24.97
C SER A 780 21.16 -27.36 24.45
N MET A 781 20.49 -26.56 25.27
CA MET A 781 19.76 -25.40 24.80
C MET A 781 20.65 -24.33 24.16
N PRO A 782 20.28 -23.82 22.96
CA PRO A 782 20.97 -22.72 22.32
C PRO A 782 20.75 -21.41 23.08
N LYS A 783 21.54 -20.40 22.75
CA LYS A 783 21.43 -19.06 23.35
C LYS A 783 20.50 -18.19 22.52
N LEU A 784 19.53 -17.57 23.19
CA LEU A 784 18.68 -16.51 22.63
C LEU A 784 18.98 -15.21 23.37
N ASN A 785 19.34 -14.14 22.65
CA ASN A 785 19.77 -12.86 23.24
C ASN A 785 20.86 -13.05 24.32
N GLU A 786 21.90 -13.81 23.97
CA GLU A 786 23.05 -14.17 24.83
C GLU A 786 22.73 -15.06 26.04
N LYS A 787 21.46 -15.39 26.30
CA LYS A 787 21.02 -16.25 27.41
C LYS A 787 20.62 -17.63 26.91
N PRO A 788 21.15 -18.73 27.49
CA PRO A 788 20.67 -20.07 27.16
C PRO A 788 19.21 -20.22 27.58
N LEU A 789 18.41 -20.92 26.77
CA LEU A 789 17.05 -21.29 27.16
C LEU A 789 17.09 -22.30 28.33
N ASP A 790 16.04 -22.31 29.15
CA ASP A 790 15.95 -23.21 30.30
C ASP A 790 15.87 -24.70 29.84
N PRO A 791 16.63 -25.62 30.47
CA PRO A 791 16.50 -27.06 30.20
C PRO A 791 15.09 -27.60 30.51
N LEU A 792 14.65 -28.61 29.77
CA LEU A 792 13.33 -29.25 29.88
C LEU A 792 13.46 -30.70 30.33
N VAL A 793 13.66 -30.93 31.64
CA VAL A 793 13.92 -32.28 32.18
C VAL A 793 12.77 -33.26 31.89
N GLY A 794 11.52 -32.78 31.89
CA GLY A 794 10.35 -33.59 31.53
C GLY A 794 10.40 -34.09 30.07
N ALA A 795 10.86 -33.23 29.15
CA ALA A 795 10.98 -33.55 27.73
C ALA A 795 11.99 -34.67 27.45
N GLU A 796 13.06 -34.77 28.25
CA GLU A 796 14.01 -35.89 28.14
C GLU A 796 13.36 -37.23 28.53
N THR A 797 12.55 -37.21 29.59
CA THR A 797 11.85 -38.41 30.08
C THR A 797 10.76 -38.83 29.09
N GLU A 798 10.01 -37.87 28.57
CA GLU A 798 9.02 -38.07 27.50
C GLU A 798 9.66 -38.72 26.26
N ALA A 799 10.75 -38.14 25.75
CA ALA A 799 11.45 -38.65 24.57
C ALA A 799 11.96 -40.09 24.77
N LYS A 800 12.55 -40.41 25.94
CA LYS A 800 12.99 -41.79 26.25
C LYS A 800 11.83 -42.79 26.26
N GLN A 801 10.67 -42.41 26.80
CA GLN A 801 9.50 -43.29 26.84
C GLN A 801 8.88 -43.49 25.47
N ILE A 802 8.78 -42.43 24.66
CA ILE A 802 8.24 -42.49 23.29
C ILE A 802 9.17 -43.28 22.37
N ALA A 803 10.49 -43.10 22.50
CA ALA A 803 11.48 -43.88 21.77
C ALA A 803 11.33 -45.39 22.01
N ASN A 804 10.94 -45.82 23.21
CA ASN A 804 10.64 -47.23 23.49
C ASN A 804 9.39 -47.72 22.75
N PHE A 805 8.31 -46.91 22.66
CA PHE A 805 7.12 -47.28 21.89
C PHE A 805 7.37 -47.41 20.39
N LEU A 806 8.29 -46.60 19.87
CA LEU A 806 8.69 -46.58 18.46
C LEU A 806 9.88 -47.50 18.19
N GLU A 807 10.43 -48.17 19.22
CA GLU A 807 11.69 -48.92 19.27
C GLU A 807 12.82 -48.26 18.46
N THR A 808 13.06 -46.99 18.76
CA THR A 808 14.16 -46.18 18.24
C THR A 808 14.99 -45.64 19.41
N GLN A 809 16.07 -44.91 19.11
CA GLN A 809 16.86 -44.22 20.12
C GLN A 809 16.44 -42.75 20.22
N ALA A 810 16.27 -42.26 21.45
CA ALA A 810 16.01 -40.85 21.69
C ALA A 810 17.27 -40.01 21.46
N VAL A 811 17.16 -38.95 20.67
CA VAL A 811 18.20 -37.96 20.42
C VAL A 811 18.07 -36.84 21.45
N ILE A 812 19.01 -36.74 22.39
CA ILE A 812 18.89 -35.87 23.58
C ILE A 812 20.19 -35.13 23.92
N GLY A 813 20.12 -34.01 24.65
CA GLY A 813 21.30 -33.26 25.10
C GLY A 813 22.26 -32.88 23.97
N ASN A 814 23.58 -33.06 24.17
CA ASN A 814 24.62 -32.62 23.23
C ASN A 814 24.57 -33.30 21.86
N ILE A 815 23.94 -34.48 21.73
CA ILE A 815 23.84 -35.17 20.44
C ILE A 815 22.66 -34.67 19.60
N ALA A 816 21.69 -33.98 20.20
CA ALA A 816 20.53 -33.40 19.52
C ALA A 816 20.88 -32.13 18.75
N THR A 817 21.91 -32.20 17.91
CA THR A 817 22.36 -31.07 17.10
C THR A 817 21.45 -30.85 15.90
N GLU A 818 21.37 -29.60 15.47
CA GLU A 818 20.56 -29.24 14.32
C GLU A 818 20.99 -29.99 13.04
N SER A 819 22.31 -30.15 12.81
CA SER A 819 22.81 -30.95 11.69
C SER A 819 22.33 -32.41 11.72
N LEU A 820 22.33 -33.03 12.91
CA LEU A 820 21.89 -34.42 13.04
C LEU A 820 20.39 -34.54 12.77
N VAL A 821 19.60 -33.59 13.30
CA VAL A 821 18.16 -33.54 13.09
C VAL A 821 17.85 -33.36 11.61
N LYS A 822 18.44 -32.36 10.93
CA LYS A 822 18.26 -32.13 9.49
C LYS A 822 18.59 -33.38 8.65
N LYS A 823 19.62 -34.13 9.04
CA LYS A 823 20.02 -35.38 8.35
C LYS A 823 19.01 -36.52 8.52
N GLN A 824 18.35 -36.63 9.67
CA GLN A 824 17.46 -37.76 9.99
C GLN A 824 15.99 -37.47 9.67
N ILE A 825 15.56 -36.21 9.76
CA ILE A 825 14.16 -35.82 9.76
C ILE A 825 13.43 -36.14 8.44
N GLU A 826 14.10 -36.04 7.29
CA GLU A 826 13.49 -36.30 5.97
C GLU A 826 13.12 -37.77 5.75
N ASN A 827 13.87 -38.69 6.36
CA ASN A 827 13.66 -40.13 6.24
C ASN A 827 12.78 -40.70 7.36
N ALA A 828 12.40 -39.87 8.34
CA ALA A 828 11.64 -40.32 9.49
C ALA A 828 10.17 -40.52 9.15
N ARG A 829 9.61 -41.65 9.58
CA ARG A 829 8.18 -41.97 9.42
C ARG A 829 7.34 -41.28 10.50
N VAL A 830 7.77 -41.35 11.75
CA VAL A 830 7.22 -40.54 12.85
C VAL A 830 8.31 -39.62 13.36
N ILE A 831 7.97 -38.33 13.49
CA ILE A 831 8.85 -37.33 14.08
C ILE A 831 8.20 -36.84 15.37
N HIS A 832 8.88 -37.02 16.50
CA HIS A 832 8.49 -36.48 17.79
C HIS A 832 9.54 -35.48 18.28
N VAL A 833 9.12 -34.25 18.57
CA VAL A 833 10.01 -33.18 19.04
C VAL A 833 9.50 -32.60 20.36
N ALA A 834 10.22 -32.87 21.43
CA ALA A 834 10.00 -32.28 22.75
C ALA A 834 11.15 -31.30 23.09
N THR A 835 10.98 -30.04 22.69
CA THR A 835 11.96 -28.95 22.90
C THR A 835 11.25 -27.59 23.06
N HIS A 836 11.99 -26.48 23.08
CA HIS A 836 11.39 -25.14 23.00
C HIS A 836 10.93 -24.82 21.57
N GLY A 837 9.67 -24.40 21.45
CA GLY A 837 9.12 -23.78 20.26
C GLY A 837 9.13 -22.27 20.44
N LEU A 838 9.61 -21.55 19.43
CA LEU A 838 9.78 -20.11 19.44
C LEU A 838 8.87 -19.49 18.38
N LEU A 839 8.18 -18.40 18.73
CA LEU A 839 7.34 -17.63 17.81
C LEU A 839 7.93 -16.25 17.54
N THR A 840 7.63 -15.73 16.34
CA THR A 840 8.05 -14.42 15.77
C THR A 840 8.11 -13.27 16.78
N ASP A 841 7.06 -13.10 17.58
CA ASP A 841 6.89 -11.92 18.43
C ASP A 841 7.86 -11.86 19.63
N ILE A 842 8.68 -12.89 19.84
CA ILE A 842 9.44 -13.09 21.09
C ILE A 842 10.96 -13.10 20.87
N THR A 843 11.46 -13.39 19.67
CA THR A 843 12.85 -13.84 19.52
C THR A 843 13.77 -12.99 18.64
N GLY A 844 13.23 -12.09 17.80
CA GLY A 844 14.06 -11.27 16.90
C GLY A 844 14.76 -12.05 15.77
N LEU A 845 14.39 -13.32 15.55
CA LEU A 845 15.02 -14.22 14.58
C LEU A 845 14.61 -13.98 13.11
N GLY A 846 13.68 -13.06 12.84
CA GLY A 846 13.20 -12.79 11.47
C GLY A 846 12.39 -13.94 10.83
N SER A 847 12.05 -15.00 11.58
CA SER A 847 11.35 -16.20 11.11
C SER A 847 10.00 -16.39 11.82
N PRO A 848 8.90 -16.77 11.11
CA PRO A 848 7.57 -17.08 11.67
C PRO A 848 7.57 -17.95 12.94
N GLY A 849 8.51 -18.89 13.04
CA GLY A 849 8.81 -19.65 14.24
C GLY A 849 10.11 -20.45 14.11
N ALA A 850 10.54 -21.09 15.20
CA ALA A 850 11.70 -21.97 15.22
C ALA A 850 11.60 -23.06 16.30
N LEU A 851 12.33 -24.16 16.14
CA LEU A 851 12.54 -25.19 17.14
C LEU A 851 13.99 -25.13 17.64
N ALA A 852 14.18 -25.15 18.95
CA ALA A 852 15.50 -25.10 19.56
C ALA A 852 16.17 -26.49 19.58
N PHE A 853 17.42 -26.56 19.15
CA PHE A 853 18.30 -27.72 19.12
C PHE A 853 19.70 -27.36 19.59
N THR A 854 20.57 -28.36 19.76
CA THR A 854 21.96 -28.13 20.15
C THR A 854 22.70 -27.42 19.01
N PRO A 855 23.32 -26.25 19.24
CA PRO A 855 24.12 -25.57 18.22
C PRO A 855 25.36 -26.39 17.86
N ASP A 856 25.80 -26.29 16.62
CA ASP A 856 27.03 -26.95 16.13
C ASP A 856 27.86 -26.01 15.25
N GLN A 857 28.91 -26.52 14.59
CA GLN A 857 29.86 -25.67 13.85
C GLN A 857 29.20 -24.87 12.72
N ASN A 858 28.11 -25.38 12.15
CA ASN A 858 27.51 -24.82 10.94
C ASN A 858 26.11 -24.27 11.17
N ASN A 859 25.51 -24.50 12.34
CA ASN A 859 24.14 -24.09 12.64
C ASN A 859 24.03 -23.47 14.03
N ASP A 860 23.14 -22.49 14.16
CA ASP A 860 22.94 -21.70 15.37
C ASP A 860 22.09 -22.40 16.44
N GLY A 861 21.55 -23.59 16.13
CA GLY A 861 20.70 -24.37 17.02
C GLY A 861 19.22 -24.00 16.91
N PHE A 862 18.80 -23.25 15.89
CA PHE A 862 17.39 -22.92 15.66
C PHE A 862 16.94 -23.43 14.29
N LEU A 863 16.23 -24.56 14.27
CA LEU A 863 15.56 -25.00 13.04
C LEU A 863 14.34 -24.11 12.78
N THR A 864 14.48 -23.16 11.86
CA THR A 864 13.50 -22.12 11.56
C THR A 864 12.39 -22.60 10.64
N TYR A 865 11.30 -21.83 10.59
CA TYR A 865 10.20 -22.00 9.63
C TYR A 865 10.69 -22.13 8.18
N TYR A 866 11.64 -21.28 7.77
CA TYR A 866 12.15 -21.27 6.40
C TYR A 866 13.00 -22.51 6.10
N GLU A 867 13.84 -22.96 7.03
CA GLU A 867 14.61 -24.19 6.85
C GLU A 867 13.71 -25.42 6.79
N ILE A 868 12.63 -25.47 7.59
CA ILE A 868 11.65 -26.55 7.50
C ILE A 868 10.97 -26.55 6.13
N LEU A 869 10.72 -25.37 5.53
CA LEU A 869 10.18 -25.29 4.18
C LEU A 869 11.13 -25.85 3.12
N GLU A 870 12.42 -25.98 3.37
CA GLU A 870 13.37 -26.56 2.41
C GLU A 870 13.43 -28.11 2.51
N LEU A 871 12.92 -28.69 3.59
CA LEU A 871 12.93 -30.14 3.82
C LEU A 871 11.90 -30.88 2.96
N ASN A 872 12.21 -32.12 2.60
CA ASN A 872 11.28 -33.06 1.97
C ASN A 872 10.99 -34.24 2.90
N LEU A 873 9.94 -34.12 3.72
CA LEU A 873 9.56 -35.09 4.74
C LEU A 873 8.80 -36.26 4.14
N ASN A 874 9.18 -37.47 4.54
CA ASN A 874 8.42 -38.70 4.34
C ASN A 874 7.55 -39.08 5.55
N ALA A 875 7.43 -38.17 6.52
CA ALA A 875 6.74 -38.44 7.77
C ALA A 875 5.24 -38.59 7.58
N GLU A 876 4.65 -39.59 8.25
CA GLU A 876 3.20 -39.77 8.35
C GLU A 876 2.61 -38.99 9.52
N LEU A 877 3.43 -38.66 10.52
CA LEU A 877 3.04 -37.91 11.71
C LEU A 877 4.22 -37.10 12.25
N VAL A 878 3.98 -35.80 12.45
CA VAL A 878 4.85 -34.93 13.24
C VAL A 878 4.15 -34.58 14.56
N VAL A 879 4.82 -34.76 15.69
CA VAL A 879 4.34 -34.34 17.01
C VAL A 879 5.29 -33.29 17.56
N LEU A 880 4.81 -32.05 17.62
CA LEU A 880 5.53 -30.96 18.26
C LEU A 880 5.02 -30.81 19.69
N SER A 881 5.65 -31.56 20.61
CA SER A 881 5.46 -31.44 22.05
C SER A 881 6.17 -30.20 22.65
N ALA A 882 6.48 -29.24 21.78
CA ALA A 882 6.98 -27.93 22.13
C ALA A 882 5.79 -26.96 22.36
N CYS A 883 6.00 -25.98 23.23
CA CYS A 883 4.97 -25.01 23.61
C CYS A 883 4.64 -24.05 22.45
N ASP A 884 3.37 -23.66 22.34
CA ASP A 884 2.88 -22.64 21.40
C ASP A 884 3.13 -22.95 19.90
N THR A 885 3.37 -24.22 19.55
CA THR A 885 3.73 -24.66 18.18
C THR A 885 2.58 -24.63 17.18
N GLY A 886 1.33 -24.61 17.68
CA GLY A 886 0.12 -24.48 16.87
C GLY A 886 -0.28 -23.03 16.63
N ARG A 887 0.47 -22.08 17.20
CA ARG A 887 0.27 -20.65 17.02
C ARG A 887 1.19 -20.12 15.91
N GLY A 888 0.97 -18.85 15.59
CA GLY A 888 1.69 -18.11 14.57
C GLY A 888 0.94 -16.81 14.28
N LYS A 889 1.40 -16.08 13.27
CA LYS A 889 0.67 -14.92 12.77
C LYS A 889 -0.62 -15.41 12.10
N ILE A 890 -1.77 -15.00 12.62
CA ILE A 890 -3.06 -15.31 12.01
C ILE A 890 -3.30 -14.35 10.87
N THR A 891 -3.60 -14.91 9.71
CA THR A 891 -3.90 -14.20 8.45
C THR A 891 -5.16 -14.82 7.83
N GLY A 892 -5.67 -14.23 6.76
CA GLY A 892 -6.67 -14.83 5.88
C GLY A 892 -6.19 -16.15 5.24
N ASP A 893 -4.88 -16.38 5.16
CA ASP A 893 -4.28 -17.66 4.72
C ASP A 893 -4.23 -18.72 5.85
N GLY A 894 -4.73 -18.40 7.04
CA GLY A 894 -4.65 -19.23 8.23
C GLY A 894 -3.46 -18.87 9.12
N VAL A 895 -2.93 -19.85 9.84
CA VAL A 895 -1.80 -19.66 10.76
C VAL A 895 -0.48 -19.74 10.00
N ILE A 896 0.27 -18.64 9.96
CA ILE A 896 1.65 -18.61 9.47
C ILE A 896 2.57 -18.96 10.65
N GLY A 897 3.02 -20.22 10.69
CA GLY A 897 3.83 -20.77 11.79
C GLY A 897 4.33 -22.18 11.49
N LEU A 898 4.86 -22.86 12.51
CA LEU A 898 5.51 -24.17 12.36
C LEU A 898 4.59 -25.26 11.79
N SER A 899 3.29 -25.25 12.13
CA SER A 899 2.33 -26.20 11.58
C SER A 899 2.27 -26.15 10.05
N ARG A 900 2.25 -24.94 9.48
CA ARG A 900 2.26 -24.72 8.02
C ARG A 900 3.55 -25.22 7.39
N SER A 901 4.72 -24.95 7.98
CA SER A 901 5.99 -25.37 7.37
C SER A 901 6.14 -26.89 7.33
N PHE A 902 5.76 -27.60 8.40
CA PHE A 902 5.81 -29.07 8.41
C PHE A 902 4.81 -29.72 7.45
N LEU A 903 3.59 -29.19 7.38
CA LEU A 903 2.59 -29.67 6.41
C LEU A 903 3.08 -29.45 4.96
N ALA A 904 3.62 -28.25 4.67
CA ALA A 904 4.23 -27.95 3.38
C ALA A 904 5.40 -28.89 3.07
N ALA A 905 6.20 -29.21 4.08
CA ALA A 905 7.36 -30.08 3.97
C ALA A 905 7.02 -31.55 3.66
N GLY A 906 5.75 -31.95 3.75
CA GLY A 906 5.28 -33.28 3.35
C GLY A 906 4.64 -34.09 4.46
N ALA A 907 4.53 -33.55 5.68
CA ALA A 907 3.80 -34.23 6.75
C ALA A 907 2.27 -34.07 6.53
N PRO A 908 1.49 -35.14 6.40
CA PRO A 908 0.04 -35.06 6.21
C PRO A 908 -0.72 -34.76 7.52
N SER A 909 -0.08 -34.98 8.65
CA SER A 909 -0.65 -34.90 9.98
C SER A 909 0.35 -34.30 10.95
N ILE A 910 -0.07 -33.30 11.71
CA ILE A 910 0.76 -32.69 12.75
C ILE A 910 -0.02 -32.49 14.05
N VAL A 911 0.56 -32.90 15.18
CA VAL A 911 0.05 -32.58 16.52
C VAL A 911 0.85 -31.39 17.06
N VAL A 912 0.14 -30.33 17.43
CA VAL A 912 0.73 -29.06 17.91
C VAL A 912 0.02 -28.55 19.15
N SER A 913 0.68 -27.71 19.95
CA SER A 913 0.10 -27.10 21.16
C SER A 913 -0.37 -25.66 20.93
N LEU A 914 -1.52 -25.29 21.48
CA LEU A 914 -2.10 -23.94 21.42
C LEU A 914 -1.59 -22.98 22.52
N TRP A 915 -0.88 -23.51 23.52
CA TRP A 915 -0.25 -22.79 24.62
C TRP A 915 0.83 -23.63 25.31
N LYS A 916 1.63 -22.99 26.18
CA LYS A 916 2.55 -23.66 27.10
C LYS A 916 1.83 -24.52 28.14
N VAL A 917 2.07 -25.82 28.09
CA VAL A 917 1.47 -26.82 28.98
C VAL A 917 2.47 -27.17 30.10
N PRO A 918 2.00 -27.43 31.35
CA PRO A 918 2.87 -27.95 32.40
C PRO A 918 3.50 -29.30 32.03
N ASP A 919 4.81 -29.44 32.22
CA ASP A 919 5.62 -30.60 31.83
C ASP A 919 5.01 -31.95 32.26
N ASP A 920 4.58 -32.10 33.52
CA ASP A 920 4.02 -33.36 34.05
C ASP A 920 2.74 -33.81 33.31
N ALA A 921 1.90 -32.84 32.91
CA ALA A 921 0.66 -33.11 32.20
C ALA A 921 0.95 -33.48 30.74
N THR A 922 1.86 -32.75 30.09
CA THR A 922 2.32 -33.03 28.73
C THR A 922 2.91 -34.43 28.61
N GLN A 923 3.83 -34.78 29.51
CA GLN A 923 4.44 -36.11 29.53
C GLN A 923 3.36 -37.19 29.66
N SER A 924 2.41 -37.01 30.58
CA SER A 924 1.32 -37.97 30.79
C SER A 924 0.43 -38.13 29.56
N LEU A 925 0.13 -37.02 28.86
CA LEU A 925 -0.71 -37.01 27.67
C LEU A 925 0.01 -37.64 26.47
N MET A 926 1.26 -37.27 26.21
CA MET A 926 2.01 -37.77 25.04
C MET A 926 2.34 -39.25 25.15
N VAL A 927 2.72 -39.73 26.33
CA VAL A 927 2.94 -41.16 26.57
C VAL A 927 1.65 -41.96 26.37
N GLU A 928 0.52 -41.44 26.84
CA GLU A 928 -0.78 -42.08 26.60
C GLU A 928 -1.19 -42.02 25.12
N PHE A 929 -0.88 -40.92 24.42
CA PHE A 929 -1.14 -40.79 22.99
C PHE A 929 -0.44 -41.89 22.19
N TYR A 930 0.86 -42.12 22.38
CA TYR A 930 1.57 -43.19 21.68
C TYR A 930 1.09 -44.59 22.09
N ARG A 931 0.74 -44.79 23.37
CA ARG A 931 0.12 -46.04 23.83
C ARG A 931 -1.18 -46.32 23.08
N GLN A 932 -2.06 -45.32 22.97
CA GLN A 932 -3.35 -45.44 22.28
C GLN A 932 -3.18 -45.52 20.76
N LEU A 933 -2.15 -44.88 20.20
CA LEU A 933 -1.83 -44.95 18.77
C LEU A 933 -1.46 -46.38 18.37
N ASN A 934 -0.67 -47.08 19.20
CA ASN A 934 -0.33 -48.49 18.98
C ASN A 934 -1.55 -49.43 19.07
N VAL A 935 -2.60 -49.04 19.81
CA VAL A 935 -3.83 -49.83 19.97
C VAL A 935 -4.83 -49.56 18.86
N THR A 936 -5.05 -48.29 18.53
CA THR A 936 -6.13 -47.85 17.62
C THR A 936 -5.68 -47.77 16.16
N GLY A 937 -4.40 -47.50 15.91
CA GLY A 937 -3.91 -47.16 14.58
C GLY A 937 -4.47 -45.85 14.00
N ASN A 938 -5.23 -45.07 14.80
CA ASN A 938 -5.87 -43.83 14.37
C ASN A 938 -5.38 -42.65 15.21
N LYS A 939 -4.80 -41.64 14.56
CA LYS A 939 -4.15 -40.50 15.24
C LYS A 939 -5.15 -39.67 16.05
N ALA A 940 -6.35 -39.45 15.52
CA ALA A 940 -7.35 -38.60 16.16
C ALA A 940 -8.00 -39.31 17.36
N GLU A 941 -8.35 -40.59 17.19
CA GLU A 941 -8.90 -41.42 18.26
C GLU A 941 -7.89 -41.59 19.40
N ALA A 942 -6.61 -41.84 19.06
CA ALA A 942 -5.53 -41.93 20.04
C ALA A 942 -5.39 -40.64 20.85
N LEU A 943 -5.41 -39.47 20.18
CA LEU A 943 -5.33 -38.17 20.85
C LEU A 943 -6.53 -37.93 21.76
N ARG A 944 -7.74 -38.24 21.30
CA ARG A 944 -8.96 -38.15 22.11
C ARG A 944 -8.87 -39.01 23.37
N LYS A 945 -8.50 -40.29 23.23
CA LYS A 945 -8.36 -41.20 24.39
C LYS A 945 -7.29 -40.70 25.37
N ALA A 946 -6.18 -40.19 24.85
CA ALA A 946 -5.14 -39.58 25.68
C ALA A 946 -5.63 -38.36 26.46
N MET A 947 -6.38 -37.46 25.82
CA MET A 947 -7.00 -36.31 26.47
C MET A 947 -7.99 -36.73 27.56
N LEU A 948 -8.87 -37.71 27.28
CA LEU A 948 -9.85 -38.21 28.26
C LEU A 948 -9.18 -38.89 29.46
N THR A 949 -8.09 -39.63 29.24
CA THR A 949 -7.28 -40.19 30.34
C THR A 949 -6.60 -39.10 31.14
N THR A 950 -6.04 -38.07 30.48
CA THR A 950 -5.35 -36.95 31.13
C THR A 950 -6.33 -36.08 31.92
N LEU A 951 -7.51 -35.80 31.40
CA LEU A 951 -8.59 -35.07 32.07
C LEU A 951 -8.95 -35.67 33.43
N LYS A 952 -8.98 -37.02 33.55
CA LYS A 952 -9.26 -37.71 34.82
C LYS A 952 -8.16 -37.46 35.87
N LYS A 953 -6.91 -37.33 35.44
CA LYS A 953 -5.74 -37.14 36.31
C LYS A 953 -5.48 -35.65 36.61
N PHE A 954 -5.74 -34.78 35.64
CA PHE A 954 -5.50 -33.34 35.67
C PHE A 954 -6.74 -32.58 35.17
N PRO A 955 -7.74 -32.30 36.04
CA PRO A 955 -9.05 -31.80 35.60
C PRO A 955 -9.05 -30.40 34.96
N GLU A 956 -8.05 -29.56 35.26
CA GLU A 956 -7.96 -28.22 34.68
C GLU A 956 -7.70 -28.28 33.16
N VAL A 957 -8.52 -27.58 32.38
CA VAL A 957 -8.52 -27.58 30.90
C VAL A 957 -7.14 -27.35 30.29
N LYS A 958 -6.35 -26.45 30.88
CA LYS A 958 -5.00 -26.11 30.41
C LYS A 958 -4.04 -27.30 30.32
N ASN A 959 -4.31 -28.39 31.04
CA ASN A 959 -3.44 -29.56 31.16
C ASN A 959 -3.69 -30.62 30.07
N TRP A 960 -4.87 -30.65 29.46
CA TRP A 960 -5.24 -31.71 28.51
C TRP A 960 -5.77 -31.20 27.18
N ALA A 961 -6.30 -29.98 27.11
CA ALA A 961 -6.94 -29.43 25.90
C ALA A 961 -5.99 -28.64 24.98
N ALA A 962 -4.69 -28.64 25.29
CA ALA A 962 -3.73 -27.78 24.60
C ALA A 962 -3.37 -28.28 23.21
N PHE A 963 -3.41 -29.60 23.01
CA PHE A 963 -2.96 -30.21 21.76
C PHE A 963 -4.09 -30.30 20.76
N THR A 964 -3.79 -30.04 19.49
CA THR A 964 -4.71 -30.28 18.37
C THR A 964 -4.01 -31.08 17.30
N LEU A 965 -4.72 -32.02 16.69
CA LEU A 965 -4.29 -32.72 15.49
C LEU A 965 -4.76 -31.93 14.27
N THR A 966 -3.81 -31.46 13.48
CA THR A 966 -4.07 -30.71 12.23
C THR A 966 -3.73 -31.55 11.01
N GLY A 967 -4.61 -31.57 10.01
CA GLY A 967 -4.44 -32.33 8.76
C GLY A 967 -5.22 -33.64 8.76
N GLU A 968 -4.63 -34.70 8.23
CA GLU A 968 -5.26 -36.02 8.07
C GLU A 968 -5.27 -36.82 9.38
N ALA A 969 -6.26 -37.71 9.56
CA ALA A 969 -6.31 -38.62 10.71
C ALA A 969 -5.59 -39.96 10.49
N ASN A 970 -5.44 -40.38 9.22
CA ASN A 970 -4.98 -41.72 8.81
C ASN A 970 -3.70 -41.66 7.97
#